data_AF-W5UBP7-F1
#
_entry.id   AF-W5UBP7-F1
#
_cell.length_a   1.000
_cell.length_b   1.000
_cell.length_c   1.000
_cell.angle_alpha   90.00
_cell.angle_beta   90.00
_cell.angle_gamma   90.00
#
_symmetry.space_group_name_H-M   'P 1'
#
loop_
_entity.id
_entity.type
_entity.pdbx_description
1 polymer ?
#
loop_
_entity_poly.entity_id
_entity_poly.type
_entity_poly.pdbx_seq_one_letter_code
_entity_poly.pdbx_strand_id
1 'polypeptide(L)'
;MGMHAGSGTAFLLCLVLSFFSIHAFSRESSSFCRILRSSNRGARREGHNEYRLRVEGDPETYQPGSTYRVSLYASSPSYFRGFTLIALKEGREGSSLDDYAGNFEIIDKEDSQFMTNCPPAVTESIPRRRTRIQVFWTAPPSGSGCVILKASVVQRKIISFQDEGSLTRRLCEKDRLRTTEKPLQECCACGTAKYRLTFYGNWSEKVHPKDYPRRANHWSALIGASHSRSYVLWEYGGYASEGVRQVAEFGSPVKMEEEIRQKGDDVMTVIKTKAQWPAWQPLNIRAAPSAEFSVDRSRHLMSFLTMLGPSPDWNVGLSAEDLCTAECGWVQRLTKDLLPWDAGTDSGHSYESPNKPTVPQERIRPLTSLDHPQSPFYDPSGGPILPLARVLVERIARKGEQCNTVPDTVDDIVADIAQEETEEGDSTPETCIYSNWSPWSACSSATCAKGLRMRQRMLKAQLDATVPCPHTQDFEPCMASGCREEEAPSCMLSEWISWSPCSATCGMGMRSRERYVKVFPEDGLSCKEPTEETEKCVVNDDCSPSSCIVTEWADWELCSVSCGVGMKKRVRMMKMPASDGSQCRVELEEVEKCMMPECNALSCMVSEWSDWGHCSVSCGVGMHVRRRMLKTPALPGQCTEQLEQVEKCMMPECPVDCMLSEWTEWSECNKSCGKGHMIRTRMVKLEPEFGGVPCPETVQRKKCKIRKCTRGPRASDRKKAKQDATERRRTKAGRESAWTDEDIPAGCKIGPWSSWTDCTKQCGGGVQERVRHVRKKGKCRPIRENRMCNEQPC
;
A
#
# COMPACT_ATOMS: atom_id res chain seq x y z
N MET A 1 -7.11 -71.40 2.41
CA MET A 1 -6.01 -72.12 3.10
C MET A 1 -4.75 -71.27 2.96
N GLY A 2 -3.92 -71.03 3.97
CA GLY A 2 -3.97 -71.36 5.40
C GLY A 2 -2.97 -70.46 6.16
N MET A 3 -3.03 -70.39 7.50
CA MET A 3 -2.24 -69.44 8.30
C MET A 3 -0.93 -70.02 8.86
N HIS A 4 -0.04 -69.08 9.27
CA HIS A 4 1.05 -69.19 10.26
C HIS A 4 2.48 -69.68 9.88
N ALA A 5 3.44 -68.84 10.34
CA ALA A 5 4.79 -69.13 10.85
C ALA A 5 5.86 -69.76 9.91
N GLY A 6 7.17 -69.53 10.12
CA GLY A 6 7.85 -68.60 11.03
C GLY A 6 9.26 -69.07 11.45
N SER A 7 10.25 -68.16 11.52
CA SER A 7 11.70 -68.42 11.81
C SER A 7 12.47 -69.15 10.68
N GLY A 8 13.77 -68.96 10.46
CA GLY A 8 14.74 -67.97 11.00
C GLY A 8 16.21 -68.40 10.88
N THR A 9 17.16 -67.46 11.06
CA THR A 9 18.65 -67.65 11.14
C THR A 9 19.37 -68.11 9.84
N ALA A 10 20.69 -67.98 9.62
CA ALA A 10 21.82 -67.38 10.38
C ALA A 10 22.79 -66.66 9.39
N PHE A 11 23.73 -65.80 9.81
CA PHE A 11 25.07 -66.21 10.32
C PHE A 11 25.78 -65.12 11.17
N LEU A 12 27.07 -65.30 11.50
CA LEU A 12 27.78 -64.59 12.58
C LEU A 12 29.30 -64.45 12.31
N LEU A 13 29.87 -63.22 12.45
CA LEU A 13 31.30 -62.89 12.66
C LEU A 13 31.37 -61.47 13.30
N CYS A 14 31.46 -61.36 14.64
CA CYS A 14 32.68 -61.21 15.47
C CYS A 14 33.27 -59.78 15.48
N LEU A 15 33.22 -59.01 16.60
CA LEU A 15 33.86 -59.15 17.94
C LEU A 15 35.37 -58.78 17.90
N VAL A 16 35.99 -58.14 18.89
CA VAL A 16 35.59 -57.70 20.27
C VAL A 16 35.95 -56.18 20.45
N LEU A 17 35.93 -55.46 21.58
CA LEU A 17 36.01 -55.72 23.04
C LEU A 17 34.92 -54.92 23.81
N SER A 18 35.07 -54.67 25.13
CA SER A 18 34.10 -53.90 25.96
C SER A 18 34.76 -53.23 27.19
N PHE A 19 33.98 -53.01 28.28
CA PHE A 19 34.32 -52.53 29.65
C PHE A 19 34.27 -51.01 29.92
N PHE A 20 33.80 -50.54 31.10
CA PHE A 20 33.22 -51.22 32.28
C PHE A 20 32.12 -50.34 32.93
N SER A 21 31.16 -50.96 33.64
CA SER A 21 30.05 -50.29 34.31
C SER A 21 30.42 -49.58 35.62
N ILE A 22 29.83 -48.41 35.87
CA ILE A 22 29.55 -47.87 37.21
C ILE A 22 28.12 -47.36 37.25
N HIS A 23 27.35 -47.74 38.27
CA HIS A 23 26.05 -47.12 38.57
C HIS A 23 26.28 -45.79 39.30
N ALA A 24 25.91 -44.67 38.68
CA ALA A 24 25.90 -43.35 39.31
C ALA A 24 24.50 -42.72 39.16
N PHE A 25 23.87 -42.40 40.29
CA PHE A 25 22.48 -41.95 40.35
C PHE A 25 22.38 -40.41 40.17
N SER A 26 22.75 -39.89 39.00
CA SER A 26 22.64 -38.45 38.67
C SER A 26 21.29 -38.14 38.03
N ARG A 27 20.27 -37.93 38.88
CA ARG A 27 18.91 -37.50 38.50
C ARG A 27 18.88 -36.02 38.12
N GLU A 28 19.62 -35.63 37.07
CA GLU A 28 19.54 -34.28 36.51
C GLU A 28 18.42 -34.20 35.47
N SER A 29 17.33 -33.54 35.84
CA SER A 29 16.27 -33.16 34.91
C SER A 29 16.78 -32.03 34.02
N SER A 30 17.15 -32.34 32.78
CA SER A 30 17.40 -31.36 31.72
C SER A 30 16.09 -30.68 31.31
N SER A 31 15.63 -29.74 32.14
CA SER A 31 14.47 -28.90 31.84
C SER A 31 14.78 -28.03 30.63
N PHE A 32 14.28 -28.41 29.46
CA PHE A 32 14.37 -27.58 28.27
C PHE A 32 13.75 -26.21 28.56
N CYS A 33 14.47 -25.16 28.17
CA CYS A 33 14.04 -23.77 28.01
C CYS A 33 13.13 -23.11 29.07
N ARG A 34 13.04 -23.65 30.29
CA ARG A 34 12.23 -23.05 31.35
C ARG A 34 12.82 -21.71 31.76
N ILE A 35 12.12 -20.62 31.41
CA ILE A 35 12.49 -19.26 31.77
C ILE A 35 12.60 -19.17 33.30
N LEU A 36 13.81 -18.86 33.79
CA LEU A 36 14.14 -18.91 35.21
C LEU A 36 13.38 -17.84 36.00
N ARG A 37 12.29 -18.24 36.67
CA ARG A 37 11.60 -17.43 37.70
C ARG A 37 12.59 -17.08 38.83
N SER A 38 13.27 -15.95 38.69
CA SER A 38 14.16 -15.40 39.70
C SER A 38 13.36 -14.94 40.91
N SER A 39 13.26 -15.79 41.92
CA SER A 39 12.53 -15.52 43.15
C SER A 39 13.23 -14.44 43.97
N ASN A 40 12.80 -13.18 43.82
CA ASN A 40 13.06 -12.15 44.81
C ASN A 40 11.85 -11.22 44.96
N ARG A 41 11.37 -11.03 46.20
CA ARG A 41 10.13 -10.30 46.51
C ARG A 41 10.33 -8.78 46.45
N GLY A 42 10.56 -8.25 45.25
CA GLY A 42 10.31 -6.84 44.96
C GLY A 42 8.80 -6.56 44.90
N ALA A 43 8.33 -5.50 45.56
CA ALA A 43 6.90 -5.19 45.61
C ALA A 43 6.33 -4.89 44.21
N ARG A 44 5.12 -5.39 43.92
CA ARG A 44 4.35 -5.04 42.71
C ARG A 44 4.27 -3.51 42.57
N ARG A 45 4.63 -3.00 41.39
CA ARG A 45 4.21 -1.70 40.89
C ARG A 45 3.37 -1.94 39.65
N GLU A 46 2.13 -1.49 39.66
CA GLU A 46 1.20 -1.64 38.56
C GLU A 46 1.54 -0.62 37.44
N GLY A 47 1.17 -0.94 36.20
CA GLY A 47 1.04 0.08 35.13
C GLY A 47 2.26 0.42 34.26
N HIS A 48 3.35 -0.35 34.26
CA HIS A 48 4.49 -0.10 33.36
C HIS A 48 4.19 -0.43 31.88
N ASN A 49 3.55 0.52 31.18
CA ASN A 49 3.27 0.50 29.73
C ASN A 49 4.53 0.70 28.84
N GLU A 50 5.72 0.82 29.44
CA GLU A 50 6.97 1.22 28.79
C GLU A 50 7.49 0.26 27.73
N TYR A 51 7.12 -1.03 27.80
CA TYR A 51 7.53 -2.05 26.84
C TYR A 51 6.29 -2.76 26.30
N ARG A 52 6.22 -2.95 24.98
CA ARG A 52 5.10 -3.65 24.35
C ARG A 52 5.56 -4.56 23.21
N LEU A 53 4.97 -5.74 23.16
CA LEU A 53 5.02 -6.67 22.06
C LEU A 53 3.81 -6.42 21.15
N ARG A 54 4.04 -6.19 19.87
CA ARG A 54 3.00 -6.07 18.83
C ARG A 54 3.20 -7.10 17.74
N VAL A 55 2.11 -7.42 17.07
CA VAL A 55 2.08 -8.19 15.84
C VAL A 55 1.51 -7.25 14.77
N GLU A 56 2.15 -7.17 13.60
CA GLU A 56 1.76 -6.21 12.58
C GLU A 56 0.31 -6.46 12.10
N GLY A 57 -0.48 -5.38 12.01
CA GLY A 57 -1.94 -5.43 11.84
C GLY A 57 -2.76 -5.62 13.15
N ASP A 58 -2.10 -5.78 14.30
CA ASP A 58 -2.71 -6.12 15.61
C ASP A 58 -3.79 -7.25 15.56
N PRO A 59 -3.60 -8.35 14.79
CA PRO A 59 -4.64 -9.36 14.54
C PRO A 59 -5.09 -10.09 15.82
N GLU A 60 -6.36 -10.49 15.88
CA GLU A 60 -6.92 -11.30 16.98
C GLU A 60 -6.70 -12.82 16.80
N THR A 61 -6.65 -13.27 15.55
CA THR A 61 -6.44 -14.68 15.17
C THR A 61 -5.30 -14.82 14.16
N TYR A 62 -4.56 -15.93 14.20
CA TYR A 62 -3.59 -16.31 13.17
C TYR A 62 -4.23 -17.24 12.13
N GLN A 63 -3.83 -17.10 10.86
CA GLN A 63 -4.11 -18.09 9.83
C GLN A 63 -2.97 -19.13 9.82
N PRO A 64 -3.25 -20.45 9.84
CA PRO A 64 -2.21 -21.48 9.82
C PRO A 64 -1.21 -21.28 8.67
N GLY A 65 0.08 -21.47 8.96
CA GLY A 65 1.17 -21.29 7.98
C GLY A 65 1.43 -19.84 7.52
N SER A 66 0.65 -18.84 7.95
CA SER A 66 0.87 -17.44 7.57
C SER A 66 1.97 -16.78 8.41
N THR A 67 2.77 -15.93 7.78
CA THR A 67 3.89 -15.24 8.43
C THR A 67 3.52 -13.85 8.92
N TYR A 68 3.81 -13.56 10.19
CA TYR A 68 3.49 -12.30 10.85
C TYR A 68 4.76 -11.60 11.32
N ARG A 69 4.86 -10.27 11.15
CA ARG A 69 5.97 -9.51 11.72
C ARG A 69 5.70 -9.19 13.20
N VAL A 70 6.54 -9.70 14.09
CA VAL A 70 6.46 -9.49 15.54
C VAL A 70 7.49 -8.44 15.94
N SER A 71 7.03 -7.38 16.62
CA SER A 71 7.85 -6.22 16.98
C SER A 71 7.78 -5.96 18.48
N LEU A 72 8.92 -5.99 19.15
CA LEU A 72 9.06 -5.65 20.57
C LEU A 72 9.69 -4.26 20.67
N TYR A 73 9.03 -3.32 21.35
CA TYR A 73 9.47 -1.94 21.45
C TYR A 73 9.42 -1.37 22.87
N ALA A 74 10.21 -0.33 23.08
CA ALA A 74 10.27 0.46 24.30
C ALA A 74 9.89 1.92 24.02
N SER A 75 9.05 2.51 24.86
CA SER A 75 8.69 3.93 24.83
C SER A 75 9.85 4.79 25.35
N SER A 76 10.20 5.85 24.61
CA SER A 76 11.19 6.84 25.05
C SER A 76 10.80 7.43 26.44
N PRO A 77 11.74 7.60 27.39
CA PRO A 77 13.20 7.43 27.28
C PRO A 77 13.73 6.02 27.58
N SER A 78 12.85 5.02 27.76
CA SER A 78 13.25 3.66 28.12
C SER A 78 13.83 2.87 26.94
N TYR A 79 14.73 1.95 27.29
CA TYR A 79 15.43 1.05 26.38
C TYR A 79 15.59 -0.32 27.06
N PHE A 80 15.89 -1.36 26.29
CA PHE A 80 16.36 -2.67 26.79
C PHE A 80 17.80 -2.93 26.32
N ARG A 81 18.45 -3.93 26.93
CA ARG A 81 19.83 -4.36 26.61
C ARG A 81 19.95 -5.83 26.26
N GLY A 82 19.02 -6.63 26.75
CA GLY A 82 18.78 -7.99 26.30
C GLY A 82 17.29 -8.28 26.28
N PHE A 83 16.89 -9.31 25.56
CA PHE A 83 15.50 -9.74 25.43
C PHE A 83 15.41 -11.25 25.20
N THR A 84 14.21 -11.81 25.40
CA THR A 84 13.94 -13.19 24.99
C THR A 84 12.51 -13.27 24.47
N LEU A 85 12.34 -13.78 23.26
CA LEU A 85 11.05 -13.92 22.58
C LEU A 85 10.79 -15.39 22.27
N ILE A 86 9.62 -15.88 22.68
CA ILE A 86 9.18 -17.27 22.48
C ILE A 86 7.71 -17.32 22.04
N ALA A 87 7.34 -18.42 21.39
CA ALA A 87 5.98 -18.75 20.98
C ALA A 87 5.60 -20.12 21.58
N LEU A 88 4.62 -20.14 22.48
CA LEU A 88 4.18 -21.35 23.18
C LEU A 88 2.72 -21.69 22.87
N LYS A 89 2.38 -22.97 22.85
CA LYS A 89 0.98 -23.42 22.85
C LYS A 89 0.30 -23.03 24.15
N GLU A 90 -0.98 -22.68 24.08
CA GLU A 90 -1.76 -22.26 25.25
C GLU A 90 -1.74 -23.34 26.36
N GLY A 91 -1.57 -22.90 27.60
CA GLY A 91 -1.45 -23.77 28.77
C GLY A 91 -0.08 -24.46 28.96
N ARG A 92 0.94 -24.18 28.12
CA ARG A 92 2.29 -24.77 28.24
C ARG A 92 3.31 -23.83 28.87
N GLU A 93 4.30 -24.40 29.57
CA GLU A 93 5.40 -23.67 30.22
C GLU A 93 6.72 -23.67 29.42
N GLY A 94 6.78 -24.30 28.24
CA GLY A 94 8.01 -24.40 27.43
C GLY A 94 8.99 -25.46 27.95
N SER A 95 8.45 -26.57 28.45
CA SER A 95 9.17 -27.66 29.14
C SER A 95 9.70 -28.76 28.21
N SER A 96 9.15 -28.86 26.99
CA SER A 96 9.63 -29.69 25.90
C SER A 96 9.69 -28.88 24.60
N LEU A 97 10.28 -29.44 23.53
CA LEU A 97 10.25 -28.82 22.20
C LEU A 97 8.81 -28.74 21.64
N ASP A 98 7.95 -29.70 21.96
CA ASP A 98 6.56 -29.76 21.50
C ASP A 98 5.65 -28.70 22.14
N ASP A 99 6.07 -28.06 23.23
CA ASP A 99 5.36 -26.94 23.85
C ASP A 99 5.43 -25.65 22.99
N TYR A 100 6.37 -25.58 22.04
CA TYR A 100 6.56 -24.43 21.14
C TYR A 100 5.63 -24.50 19.91
N ALA A 101 5.34 -23.33 19.31
CA ALA A 101 4.41 -23.24 18.19
C ALA A 101 4.76 -22.14 17.17
N GLY A 102 4.88 -22.56 15.90
CA GLY A 102 5.34 -21.70 14.82
C GLY A 102 6.84 -21.46 14.86
N ASN A 103 7.39 -21.00 13.75
CA ASN A 103 8.83 -20.79 13.58
C ASN A 103 9.14 -19.29 13.59
N PHE A 104 10.19 -18.87 14.29
CA PHE A 104 10.71 -17.51 14.15
C PHE A 104 11.76 -17.44 13.04
N GLU A 105 11.78 -16.32 12.32
CA GLU A 105 12.84 -15.97 11.38
C GLU A 105 13.41 -14.59 11.74
N ILE A 106 14.74 -14.49 11.71
CA ILE A 106 15.46 -13.32 12.20
C ILE A 106 15.66 -12.32 11.06
N ILE A 107 15.01 -11.16 11.19
CA ILE A 107 15.14 -10.02 10.27
C ILE A 107 16.52 -9.38 10.42
N ASP A 108 16.88 -8.98 11.64
CA ASP A 108 18.16 -8.36 11.95
C ASP A 108 19.08 -9.34 12.68
N LYS A 109 20.09 -9.84 11.95
CA LYS A 109 21.12 -10.77 12.42
C LYS A 109 22.32 -10.07 13.08
N GLU A 110 22.44 -8.76 12.94
CA GLU A 110 23.43 -7.99 13.71
C GLU A 110 22.95 -7.78 15.15
N ASP A 111 21.64 -7.61 15.36
CA ASP A 111 21.04 -7.36 16.67
C ASP A 111 20.38 -8.59 17.35
N SER A 112 19.96 -9.61 16.60
CA SER A 112 19.25 -10.78 17.15
C SER A 112 19.86 -12.12 16.72
N GLN A 113 19.77 -13.14 17.59
CA GLN A 113 20.20 -14.52 17.31
C GLN A 113 19.24 -15.54 17.94
N PHE A 114 19.28 -16.79 17.50
CA PHE A 114 18.63 -17.90 18.22
C PHE A 114 19.42 -18.25 19.47
N MET A 115 18.72 -18.55 20.57
CA MET A 115 19.35 -18.83 21.85
C MET A 115 20.03 -20.21 21.82
N THR A 116 21.35 -20.27 22.03
CA THR A 116 22.16 -21.48 21.78
C THR A 116 21.78 -22.68 22.67
N ASN A 117 21.23 -22.43 23.86
CA ASN A 117 20.68 -23.45 24.76
C ASN A 117 19.14 -23.59 24.67
N CYS A 118 18.48 -22.92 23.71
CA CYS A 118 17.07 -23.08 23.39
C CYS A 118 16.79 -22.59 21.94
N PRO A 119 16.99 -23.45 20.92
CA PRO A 119 16.83 -23.08 19.52
C PRO A 119 15.51 -22.37 19.12
N PRO A 120 14.32 -22.69 19.66
CA PRO A 120 13.08 -21.98 19.29
C PRO A 120 12.90 -20.59 19.94
N ALA A 121 13.86 -20.12 20.75
CA ALA A 121 13.82 -18.80 21.36
C ALA A 121 14.76 -17.81 20.65
N VAL A 122 14.31 -16.58 20.41
CA VAL A 122 15.14 -15.49 19.88
C VAL A 122 15.62 -14.59 21.03
N THR A 123 16.89 -14.19 21.00
CA THR A 123 17.60 -13.43 22.04
C THR A 123 18.56 -12.41 21.41
N GLU A 124 19.22 -11.54 22.20
CA GLU A 124 20.21 -10.61 21.67
C GLU A 124 21.47 -11.30 21.14
N SER A 125 22.02 -10.77 20.03
CA SER A 125 23.38 -11.05 19.56
C SER A 125 24.45 -10.42 20.47
N ILE A 126 24.24 -9.17 20.88
CA ILE A 126 25.20 -8.28 21.54
C ILE A 126 24.43 -7.37 22.53
N PRO A 127 24.90 -7.17 23.78
CA PRO A 127 24.16 -6.42 24.82
C PRO A 127 24.21 -4.88 24.68
N ARG A 128 23.77 -4.37 23.52
CA ARG A 128 23.65 -2.94 23.17
C ARG A 128 22.31 -2.34 23.66
N ARG A 129 22.20 -1.02 23.78
CA ARG A 129 20.92 -0.37 24.14
C ARG A 129 20.01 -0.33 22.90
N ARG A 130 18.76 -0.79 23.03
CA ARG A 130 17.77 -0.83 21.93
C ARG A 130 16.41 -0.33 22.38
N THR A 131 15.67 0.26 21.45
CA THR A 131 14.28 0.71 21.62
C THR A 131 13.29 -0.11 20.79
N ARG A 132 13.76 -0.94 19.83
CA ARG A 132 12.96 -1.84 19.00
C ARG A 132 13.80 -3.06 18.61
N ILE A 133 13.17 -4.23 18.53
CA ILE A 133 13.64 -5.38 17.72
C ILE A 133 12.45 -5.93 16.92
N GLN A 134 12.73 -6.62 15.82
CA GLN A 134 11.71 -7.23 14.95
C GLN A 134 12.15 -8.61 14.49
N VAL A 135 11.19 -9.53 14.41
CA VAL A 135 11.34 -10.87 13.82
C VAL A 135 10.10 -11.17 12.98
N PHE A 136 10.19 -12.15 12.10
CA PHE A 136 9.01 -12.81 11.56
C PHE A 136 8.66 -14.02 12.44
N TRP A 137 7.37 -14.35 12.53
CA TRP A 137 6.83 -15.55 13.14
C TRP A 137 5.86 -16.20 12.17
N THR A 138 6.23 -17.36 11.65
CA THR A 138 5.41 -18.19 10.77
C THR A 138 4.49 -19.03 11.66
N ALA A 139 3.19 -18.81 11.56
CA ALA A 139 2.19 -19.49 12.37
C ALA A 139 2.22 -21.01 12.14
N PRO A 140 1.94 -21.83 13.17
CA PRO A 140 1.97 -23.28 13.04
C PRO A 140 0.89 -23.81 12.08
N PRO A 141 1.01 -25.07 11.61
CA PRO A 141 -0.05 -25.75 10.85
C PRO A 141 -1.33 -25.92 11.69
N SER A 142 -2.43 -26.20 10.99
CA SER A 142 -3.76 -26.28 11.59
C SER A 142 -3.91 -27.41 12.62
N GLY A 143 -4.81 -27.21 13.58
CA GLY A 143 -4.96 -28.07 14.76
C GLY A 143 -3.96 -27.75 15.89
N SER A 144 -3.31 -26.59 15.85
CA SER A 144 -2.34 -26.15 16.88
C SER A 144 -2.96 -25.31 18.00
N GLY A 145 -4.21 -24.85 17.82
CA GLY A 145 -5.00 -24.22 18.89
C GLY A 145 -4.70 -22.73 19.06
N CYS A 146 -4.36 -22.28 20.26
CA CYS A 146 -3.97 -20.89 20.50
C CYS A 146 -2.48 -20.82 20.87
N VAL A 147 -1.79 -19.80 20.36
CA VAL A 147 -0.38 -19.53 20.60
C VAL A 147 -0.23 -18.25 21.40
N ILE A 148 0.66 -18.28 22.39
CA ILE A 148 1.02 -17.16 23.24
C ILE A 148 2.46 -16.76 22.90
N LEU A 149 2.59 -15.63 22.21
CA LEU A 149 3.86 -14.93 22.03
C LEU A 149 4.21 -14.24 23.35
N LYS A 150 5.33 -14.62 23.98
CA LYS A 150 5.83 -13.99 25.21
C LYS A 150 7.19 -13.33 24.97
N ALA A 151 7.28 -12.05 25.29
CA ALA A 151 8.53 -11.30 25.35
C ALA A 151 9.01 -11.11 26.79
N SER A 152 10.32 -11.10 26.97
CA SER A 152 11.03 -10.75 28.22
C SER A 152 12.10 -9.71 27.89
N VAL A 153 12.39 -8.79 28.81
CA VAL A 153 13.38 -7.71 28.59
C VAL A 153 14.27 -7.49 29.81
N VAL A 154 15.53 -7.14 29.55
CA VAL A 154 16.60 -6.93 30.54
C VAL A 154 17.21 -5.55 30.36
N GLN A 155 17.19 -4.70 31.38
CA GLN A 155 17.73 -3.33 31.30
C GLN A 155 19.07 -3.13 32.02
N ARG A 156 19.19 -3.55 33.30
CA ARG A 156 20.34 -3.22 34.18
C ARG A 156 20.77 -4.34 35.17
N LYS A 157 20.68 -5.62 34.79
CA LYS A 157 20.94 -6.86 35.58
C LYS A 157 19.78 -7.43 36.41
N ILE A 158 18.68 -6.71 36.61
CA ILE A 158 17.43 -7.33 37.10
C ILE A 158 16.69 -7.89 35.88
N ILE A 159 16.21 -9.14 35.98
CA ILE A 159 15.36 -9.76 34.97
C ILE A 159 13.91 -9.67 35.43
N SER A 160 13.11 -8.88 34.72
CA SER A 160 11.67 -8.80 34.90
C SER A 160 11.00 -9.84 34.01
N PHE A 161 10.64 -11.00 34.59
CA PHE A 161 9.90 -12.05 33.90
C PHE A 161 8.43 -12.08 34.34
N GLN A 162 7.54 -11.93 33.34
CA GLN A 162 6.31 -12.72 33.10
C GLN A 162 5.24 -12.77 34.24
N ASP A 163 3.95 -12.65 33.95
CA ASP A 163 3.24 -13.38 32.90
C ASP A 163 2.12 -12.60 32.15
N GLU A 164 1.85 -11.33 32.48
CA GLU A 164 0.65 -10.62 32.01
C GLU A 164 0.92 -9.22 31.42
N GLY A 165 0.07 -8.80 30.46
CA GLY A 165 0.00 -7.43 29.96
C GLY A 165 0.65 -7.19 28.59
N SER A 166 1.31 -6.04 28.43
CA SER A 166 1.79 -5.52 27.14
C SER A 166 2.90 -6.34 26.49
N LEU A 167 3.59 -7.23 27.22
CA LEU A 167 4.66 -8.08 26.72
C LEU A 167 4.19 -9.47 26.22
N THR A 168 2.88 -9.71 26.23
CA THR A 168 2.27 -10.98 25.81
C THR A 168 1.19 -10.74 24.75
N ARG A 169 1.24 -11.46 23.62
CA ARG A 169 0.14 -11.49 22.65
C ARG A 169 -0.35 -12.92 22.47
N ARG A 170 -1.62 -13.15 22.80
CA ARG A 170 -2.37 -14.36 22.47
C ARG A 170 -2.94 -14.21 21.07
N LEU A 171 -2.75 -15.23 20.23
CA LEU A 171 -3.36 -15.38 18.91
C LEU A 171 -3.96 -16.77 18.86
N CYS A 172 -5.25 -16.90 18.56
CA CYS A 172 -5.86 -18.20 18.29
C CYS A 172 -5.83 -18.55 16.82
N GLU A 173 -5.77 -19.83 16.50
CA GLU A 173 -6.00 -20.33 15.15
C GLU A 173 -7.36 -19.83 14.64
N LYS A 174 -7.37 -19.28 13.42
CA LYS A 174 -8.59 -18.92 12.70
C LYS A 174 -9.26 -20.20 12.21
N ASP A 175 -9.92 -20.86 13.16
CA ASP A 175 -10.66 -22.11 12.99
C ASP A 175 -11.62 -22.03 11.79
N ARG A 176 -11.36 -22.82 10.75
CA ARG A 176 -12.19 -22.90 9.53
C ARG A 176 -13.62 -23.41 9.82
N LEU A 177 -13.90 -23.91 11.03
CA LEU A 177 -15.19 -24.45 11.46
C LEU A 177 -15.90 -23.61 12.56
N ARG A 178 -15.43 -22.39 12.85
CA ARG A 178 -16.14 -21.41 13.72
C ARG A 178 -16.76 -20.23 12.97
N THR A 179 -17.25 -20.50 11.78
CA THR A 179 -18.58 -19.98 11.40
C THR A 179 -19.64 -20.70 12.24
N THR A 180 -20.70 -19.99 12.66
CA THR A 180 -21.58 -20.35 13.80
C THR A 180 -20.89 -20.21 15.18
N GLU A 181 -21.35 -19.41 16.14
CA GLU A 181 -22.62 -18.66 16.30
C GLU A 181 -22.45 -17.11 16.36
N LYS A 182 -22.38 -16.45 15.20
CA LYS A 182 -23.65 -15.90 14.67
C LYS A 182 -24.22 -16.99 13.77
N PRO A 183 -25.54 -17.09 13.56
CA PRO A 183 -26.04 -17.83 12.40
C PRO A 183 -25.21 -17.42 11.18
N LEU A 184 -24.73 -18.38 10.40
CA LEU A 184 -24.26 -18.07 9.05
C LEU A 184 -25.44 -17.35 8.40
N GLN A 185 -25.28 -16.06 8.13
CA GLN A 185 -26.38 -15.28 7.56
C GLN A 185 -26.46 -15.70 6.10
N GLU A 186 -27.21 -16.78 5.86
CA GLU A 186 -27.81 -17.07 4.58
C GLU A 186 -28.36 -15.77 4.04
N CYS A 187 -28.04 -15.44 2.80
CA CYS A 187 -28.42 -14.16 2.24
C CYS A 187 -29.93 -14.00 2.41
N CYS A 188 -30.35 -13.00 3.18
CA CYS A 188 -31.76 -12.76 3.45
C CYS A 188 -32.37 -11.75 2.48
N ALA A 189 -31.57 -11.18 1.59
CA ALA A 189 -32.03 -10.27 0.54
C ALA A 189 -32.96 -10.99 -0.46
N CYS A 190 -33.89 -10.21 -1.00
CA CYS A 190 -34.94 -10.67 -1.89
C CYS A 190 -34.74 -10.15 -3.32
N GLY A 191 -35.47 -10.77 -4.26
CA GLY A 191 -35.30 -10.53 -5.69
C GLY A 191 -33.88 -10.87 -6.18
N THR A 192 -33.40 -10.09 -7.14
CA THR A 192 -32.06 -10.17 -7.70
C THR A 192 -31.46 -8.77 -7.82
N ALA A 193 -30.13 -8.65 -7.75
CA ALA A 193 -29.43 -7.40 -8.02
C ALA A 193 -28.49 -7.54 -9.21
N LYS A 194 -28.46 -6.50 -10.05
CA LYS A 194 -27.58 -6.39 -11.21
C LYS A 194 -26.44 -5.44 -10.88
N TYR A 195 -25.23 -5.84 -11.24
CA TYR A 195 -23.98 -5.15 -10.92
C TYR A 195 -23.15 -4.89 -12.17
N ARG A 196 -22.36 -3.82 -12.14
CA ARG A 196 -21.29 -3.52 -13.09
C ARG A 196 -19.95 -3.64 -12.39
N LEU A 197 -19.16 -4.64 -12.76
CA LEU A 197 -17.76 -4.75 -12.40
C LEU A 197 -16.94 -3.91 -13.38
N THR A 198 -16.03 -3.08 -12.87
CA THR A 198 -15.09 -2.27 -13.67
C THR A 198 -13.68 -2.46 -13.13
N PHE A 199 -12.74 -2.85 -14.01
CA PHE A 199 -11.36 -3.17 -13.65
C PHE A 199 -10.39 -2.07 -14.09
N TYR A 200 -9.70 -1.46 -13.14
CA TYR A 200 -8.70 -0.42 -13.35
C TYR A 200 -7.30 -0.99 -13.12
N GLY A 201 -6.60 -1.36 -14.19
CA GLY A 201 -5.18 -1.69 -14.12
C GLY A 201 -4.34 -0.47 -13.76
N ASN A 202 -3.64 -0.51 -12.63
CA ASN A 202 -2.71 0.53 -12.15
C ASN A 202 -1.24 0.19 -12.45
N TRP A 203 -0.94 -1.09 -12.69
CA TRP A 203 0.38 -1.61 -13.07
C TRP A 203 0.89 -0.89 -14.32
N SER A 204 1.94 -0.11 -14.14
CA SER A 204 2.53 0.75 -15.17
C SER A 204 3.98 1.04 -14.79
N GLU A 205 4.83 1.35 -15.77
CA GLU A 205 6.25 1.65 -15.51
C GLU A 205 6.47 2.79 -14.51
N LYS A 206 5.50 3.72 -14.37
CA LYS A 206 5.58 4.80 -13.38
C LYS A 206 5.37 4.32 -11.94
N VAL A 207 4.57 3.27 -11.73
CA VAL A 207 4.20 2.75 -10.40
C VAL A 207 5.03 1.53 -10.01
N HIS A 208 5.35 0.69 -10.99
CA HIS A 208 6.14 -0.55 -10.83
C HIS A 208 7.32 -0.54 -11.82
N PRO A 209 8.34 0.32 -11.62
CA PRO A 209 9.40 0.56 -12.61
C PRO A 209 10.41 -0.59 -12.74
N LYS A 210 10.56 -1.44 -11.73
CA LYS A 210 11.56 -2.51 -11.72
C LYS A 210 11.18 -3.57 -12.76
N ASP A 211 12.07 -3.77 -13.73
CA ASP A 211 12.01 -4.77 -14.79
C ASP A 211 10.71 -4.74 -15.64
N TYR A 212 10.04 -3.58 -15.73
CA TYR A 212 8.73 -3.45 -16.37
C TYR A 212 8.76 -3.86 -17.87
N PRO A 213 7.91 -4.79 -18.33
CA PRO A 213 7.96 -5.36 -19.68
C PRO A 213 7.36 -4.41 -20.72
N ARG A 214 8.09 -3.34 -21.06
CA ARG A 214 7.64 -2.20 -21.90
C ARG A 214 6.94 -2.57 -23.21
N ARG A 215 7.27 -3.72 -23.81
CA ARG A 215 6.70 -4.18 -25.09
C ARG A 215 5.59 -5.23 -24.95
N ALA A 216 5.57 -5.98 -23.86
CA ALA A 216 4.69 -7.13 -23.68
C ALA A 216 3.64 -6.95 -22.57
N ASN A 217 3.73 -5.89 -21.75
CA ASN A 217 2.80 -5.59 -20.66
C ASN A 217 1.34 -5.59 -21.10
N HIS A 218 0.54 -6.48 -20.52
CA HIS A 218 -0.90 -6.61 -20.74
C HIS A 218 -1.62 -7.17 -19.51
N TRP A 219 -2.94 -7.06 -19.51
CA TRP A 219 -3.83 -7.90 -18.68
C TRP A 219 -4.55 -8.89 -19.59
N SER A 220 -4.71 -10.14 -19.16
CA SER A 220 -5.54 -11.11 -19.90
C SER A 220 -7.01 -10.70 -19.89
N ALA A 221 -7.83 -11.39 -20.68
CA ALA A 221 -9.28 -11.31 -20.51
C ALA A 221 -9.64 -11.74 -19.07
N LEU A 222 -10.35 -10.87 -18.34
CA LEU A 222 -10.88 -11.18 -17.02
C LEU A 222 -11.96 -12.24 -17.18
N ILE A 223 -11.89 -13.29 -16.37
CA ILE A 223 -12.86 -14.37 -16.31
C ILE A 223 -13.28 -14.60 -14.86
N GLY A 224 -14.58 -14.83 -14.63
CA GLY A 224 -15.15 -15.00 -13.30
C GLY A 224 -16.61 -15.43 -13.34
N ALA A 225 -17.24 -15.43 -12.17
CA ALA A 225 -18.64 -15.80 -12.00
C ALA A 225 -19.29 -15.07 -10.82
N SER A 226 -20.59 -14.84 -10.91
CA SER A 226 -21.46 -14.85 -9.71
C SER A 226 -21.91 -16.27 -9.41
N HIS A 227 -21.79 -16.70 -8.16
CA HIS A 227 -21.94 -18.10 -7.78
C HIS A 227 -22.37 -18.32 -6.32
N SER A 228 -22.73 -19.55 -6.01
CA SER A 228 -23.09 -20.05 -4.69
C SER A 228 -21.86 -20.36 -3.81
N ARG A 229 -22.10 -20.61 -2.53
CA ARG A 229 -21.08 -21.07 -1.56
C ARG A 229 -20.51 -22.47 -1.87
N SER A 230 -21.15 -23.26 -2.73
CA SER A 230 -20.71 -24.61 -3.15
C SER A 230 -19.59 -24.57 -4.19
N TYR A 231 -19.48 -23.48 -4.96
CA TYR A 231 -18.41 -23.28 -5.93
C TYR A 231 -17.31 -22.36 -5.40
N VAL A 232 -16.06 -22.78 -5.57
CA VAL A 232 -14.86 -21.97 -5.35
C VAL A 232 -14.13 -21.84 -6.68
N LEU A 233 -14.01 -20.59 -7.16
CA LEU A 233 -13.31 -20.26 -8.41
C LEU A 233 -11.79 -20.46 -8.25
N TRP A 234 -11.25 -19.91 -7.16
CA TRP A 234 -9.91 -20.08 -6.60
C TRP A 234 -9.95 -19.62 -5.13
N GLU A 235 -9.04 -20.09 -4.26
CA GLU A 235 -8.88 -19.55 -2.90
C GLU A 235 -7.41 -19.52 -2.47
N TYR A 236 -7.04 -18.60 -1.57
CA TYR A 236 -5.71 -18.61 -0.94
C TYR A 236 -5.52 -19.87 -0.08
N GLY A 237 -4.40 -20.56 -0.29
CA GLY A 237 -4.14 -21.88 0.29
C GLY A 237 -4.82 -23.04 -0.46
N GLY A 238 -5.63 -22.76 -1.49
CA GLY A 238 -6.12 -23.75 -2.44
C GLY A 238 -5.06 -24.15 -3.46
N TYR A 239 -5.41 -25.04 -4.38
CA TYR A 239 -4.62 -25.35 -5.58
C TYR A 239 -5.32 -24.76 -6.80
N ALA A 240 -4.56 -24.28 -7.80
CA ALA A 240 -5.14 -23.84 -9.07
C ALA A 240 -5.73 -25.04 -9.84
N SER A 241 -6.94 -24.89 -10.37
CA SER A 241 -7.49 -25.82 -11.36
C SER A 241 -6.76 -25.69 -12.70
N GLU A 242 -7.01 -26.60 -13.64
CA GLU A 242 -6.46 -26.46 -14.99
C GLU A 242 -7.01 -25.18 -15.67
N GLY A 243 -8.27 -24.81 -15.43
CA GLY A 243 -8.83 -23.51 -15.82
C GLY A 243 -8.05 -22.31 -15.26
N VAL A 244 -7.76 -22.30 -13.95
CA VAL A 244 -6.99 -21.21 -13.32
C VAL A 244 -5.56 -21.19 -13.87
N ARG A 245 -4.95 -22.36 -14.06
CA ARG A 245 -3.60 -22.51 -14.62
C ARG A 245 -3.50 -22.01 -16.07
N GLN A 246 -4.49 -22.30 -16.91
CA GLN A 246 -4.54 -21.82 -18.30
C GLN A 246 -4.72 -20.30 -18.39
N VAL A 247 -5.35 -19.68 -17.40
CA VAL A 247 -5.31 -18.21 -17.24
C VAL A 247 -3.93 -17.76 -16.77
N ALA A 248 -3.36 -18.40 -15.76
CA ALA A 248 -2.10 -18.02 -15.13
C ALA A 248 -0.87 -18.07 -16.06
N GLU A 249 -0.70 -19.14 -16.82
CA GLU A 249 0.49 -19.38 -17.66
C GLU A 249 0.34 -18.80 -19.09
N PHE A 250 -0.90 -18.63 -19.59
CA PHE A 250 -1.17 -18.31 -21.00
C PHE A 250 -2.19 -17.18 -21.22
N GLY A 251 -2.78 -16.62 -20.16
CA GLY A 251 -3.84 -15.62 -20.26
C GLY A 251 -5.14 -16.14 -20.91
N SER A 252 -5.34 -17.45 -20.98
CA SER A 252 -6.41 -18.09 -21.75
C SER A 252 -7.65 -18.38 -20.88
N PRO A 253 -8.76 -17.63 -21.03
CA PRO A 253 -9.97 -17.85 -20.23
C PRO A 253 -10.79 -19.06 -20.69
N VAL A 254 -10.44 -19.71 -21.81
CA VAL A 254 -11.27 -20.72 -22.47
C VAL A 254 -11.55 -21.90 -21.54
N LYS A 255 -10.50 -22.47 -20.94
CA LYS A 255 -10.65 -23.62 -20.03
C LYS A 255 -11.38 -23.24 -18.75
N MET A 256 -11.15 -22.03 -18.24
CA MET A 256 -11.83 -21.53 -17.06
C MET A 256 -13.34 -21.32 -17.31
N GLU A 257 -13.72 -20.84 -18.49
CA GLU A 257 -15.13 -20.72 -18.89
C GLU A 257 -15.83 -22.08 -19.03
N GLU A 258 -15.14 -23.13 -19.51
CA GLU A 258 -15.67 -24.49 -19.46
C GLU A 258 -15.94 -24.95 -18.03
N GLU A 259 -14.96 -24.78 -17.12
CA GLU A 259 -15.08 -25.20 -15.71
C GLU A 259 -16.20 -24.45 -14.97
N ILE A 260 -16.36 -23.15 -15.22
CA ILE A 260 -17.46 -22.34 -14.68
C ILE A 260 -18.80 -22.84 -15.21
N ARG A 261 -18.94 -23.04 -16.54
CA ARG A 261 -20.21 -23.47 -17.16
C ARG A 261 -20.61 -24.90 -16.76
N GLN A 262 -19.65 -25.76 -16.42
CA GLN A 262 -19.91 -27.11 -15.88
C GLN A 262 -20.51 -27.11 -14.47
N LYS A 263 -20.54 -25.98 -13.75
CA LYS A 263 -21.20 -25.86 -12.43
C LYS A 263 -22.71 -25.66 -12.48
N GLY A 264 -23.27 -25.37 -13.66
CA GLY A 264 -24.72 -25.27 -13.84
C GLY A 264 -25.38 -24.32 -12.84
N ASP A 265 -26.31 -24.84 -12.04
CA ASP A 265 -27.14 -24.06 -11.10
C ASP A 265 -26.35 -23.42 -9.94
N ASP A 266 -25.10 -23.81 -9.69
CA ASP A 266 -24.22 -23.12 -8.73
C ASP A 266 -23.72 -21.74 -9.24
N VAL A 267 -23.89 -21.43 -10.53
CA VAL A 267 -23.46 -20.18 -11.18
C VAL A 267 -24.67 -19.41 -11.71
N MET A 268 -24.64 -18.07 -11.65
CA MET A 268 -25.72 -17.21 -12.17
C MET A 268 -25.30 -16.44 -13.42
N THR A 269 -24.09 -15.89 -13.45
CA THR A 269 -23.55 -15.18 -14.62
C THR A 269 -22.07 -15.43 -14.76
N VAL A 270 -21.60 -15.69 -15.98
CA VAL A 270 -20.17 -15.79 -16.31
C VAL A 270 -19.65 -14.38 -16.61
N ILE A 271 -18.76 -13.88 -15.76
CA ILE A 271 -18.19 -12.53 -15.85
C ILE A 271 -17.01 -12.57 -16.83
N LYS A 272 -17.06 -11.74 -17.88
CA LYS A 272 -16.03 -11.70 -18.94
C LYS A 272 -15.73 -10.27 -19.38
N THR A 273 -14.46 -9.86 -19.39
CA THR A 273 -14.03 -8.61 -20.07
C THR A 273 -13.08 -8.87 -21.22
N LYS A 274 -12.86 -7.85 -22.06
CA LYS A 274 -11.76 -7.83 -23.03
C LYS A 274 -10.42 -7.72 -22.30
N ALA A 275 -9.37 -8.31 -22.88
CA ALA A 275 -7.97 -8.15 -22.46
C ALA A 275 -7.49 -6.70 -22.66
N GLN A 276 -6.45 -6.29 -21.93
CA GLN A 276 -5.90 -4.93 -22.03
C GLN A 276 -4.47 -4.93 -22.57
N TRP A 277 -4.30 -4.45 -23.81
CA TRP A 277 -3.01 -4.25 -24.46
C TRP A 277 -2.84 -2.77 -24.85
N PRO A 278 -1.77 -2.06 -24.43
CA PRO A 278 -0.88 -2.42 -23.31
C PRO A 278 -1.65 -2.46 -21.97
N ALA A 279 -1.02 -2.91 -20.88
CA ALA A 279 -1.66 -3.05 -19.57
C ALA A 279 -2.31 -1.74 -19.10
N TRP A 280 -1.55 -0.64 -19.13
CA TRP A 280 -2.00 0.68 -18.67
C TRP A 280 -2.26 1.66 -19.82
N GLN A 281 -3.37 2.40 -19.71
CA GLN A 281 -3.71 3.59 -20.49
C GLN A 281 -4.54 4.53 -19.60
N PRO A 282 -4.47 5.86 -19.76
CA PRO A 282 -5.35 6.78 -19.04
C PRO A 282 -6.78 6.70 -19.60
N LEU A 283 -7.76 6.99 -18.75
CA LEU A 283 -9.19 6.73 -19.03
C LEU A 283 -9.74 7.51 -20.24
N ASN A 284 -9.12 8.65 -20.60
CA ASN A 284 -9.47 9.45 -21.77
C ASN A 284 -8.93 8.88 -23.10
N ILE A 285 -8.06 7.86 -23.04
CA ILE A 285 -7.55 7.12 -24.23
C ILE A 285 -8.21 5.74 -24.32
N ARG A 286 -8.45 5.09 -23.18
CA ARG A 286 -9.14 3.79 -23.14
C ARG A 286 -9.98 3.67 -21.88
N ALA A 287 -11.28 3.46 -22.05
CA ALA A 287 -12.19 3.13 -20.96
C ALA A 287 -11.70 1.89 -20.18
N ALA A 288 -11.94 1.89 -18.87
CA ALA A 288 -11.68 0.71 -18.04
C ALA A 288 -12.61 -0.45 -18.48
N PRO A 289 -12.10 -1.67 -18.69
CA PRO A 289 -12.93 -2.82 -19.05
C PRO A 289 -13.94 -3.10 -17.95
N SER A 290 -15.20 -3.25 -18.37
CA SER A 290 -16.32 -3.55 -17.48
C SER A 290 -17.13 -4.73 -17.99
N ALA A 291 -17.83 -5.38 -17.07
CA ALA A 291 -18.77 -6.46 -17.33
C ALA A 291 -19.96 -6.33 -16.38
N GLU A 292 -21.15 -6.67 -16.87
CA GLU A 292 -22.35 -6.70 -16.04
C GLU A 292 -22.71 -8.13 -15.65
N PHE A 293 -23.18 -8.30 -14.41
CA PHE A 293 -23.53 -9.60 -13.86
C PHE A 293 -24.68 -9.48 -12.86
N SER A 294 -25.43 -10.56 -12.68
CA SER A 294 -26.51 -10.62 -11.69
C SER A 294 -26.13 -11.51 -10.51
N VAL A 295 -26.67 -11.20 -9.34
CA VAL A 295 -26.69 -12.05 -8.15
C VAL A 295 -28.12 -12.26 -7.66
N ASP A 296 -28.32 -13.40 -7.01
CA ASP A 296 -29.56 -13.77 -6.34
C ASP A 296 -29.25 -14.35 -4.95
N ARG A 297 -30.30 -14.69 -4.21
CA ARG A 297 -30.20 -15.13 -2.82
C ARG A 297 -29.32 -16.38 -2.61
N SER A 298 -29.22 -17.30 -3.57
CA SER A 298 -28.34 -18.47 -3.46
C SER A 298 -26.96 -18.25 -4.06
N ARG A 299 -26.85 -17.34 -5.05
CA ARG A 299 -25.64 -17.04 -5.82
C ARG A 299 -25.18 -15.60 -5.59
N HIS A 300 -25.07 -15.27 -4.32
CA HIS A 300 -24.78 -13.93 -3.79
C HIS A 300 -23.27 -13.61 -3.70
N LEU A 301 -22.40 -14.58 -4.03
CA LEU A 301 -20.94 -14.40 -4.07
C LEU A 301 -20.47 -14.05 -5.49
N MET A 302 -19.33 -13.36 -5.56
CA MET A 302 -18.64 -13.06 -6.81
C MET A 302 -17.13 -13.36 -6.71
N SER A 303 -16.60 -13.99 -7.75
CA SER A 303 -15.16 -14.25 -7.91
C SER A 303 -14.70 -13.97 -9.34
N PHE A 304 -13.45 -13.56 -9.52
CA PHE A 304 -12.80 -13.46 -10.83
C PHE A 304 -11.28 -13.58 -10.73
N LEU A 305 -10.63 -13.75 -11.88
CA LEU A 305 -9.18 -13.59 -12.05
C LEU A 305 -8.83 -12.97 -13.42
N THR A 306 -7.67 -12.32 -13.48
CA THR A 306 -6.98 -11.92 -14.72
C THR A 306 -5.47 -12.01 -14.52
N MET A 307 -4.76 -12.49 -15.53
CA MET A 307 -3.32 -12.70 -15.52
C MET A 307 -2.58 -11.38 -15.75
N LEU A 308 -1.52 -11.19 -14.97
CA LEU A 308 -0.51 -10.16 -15.16
C LEU A 308 0.46 -10.60 -16.25
N GLY A 309 0.41 -9.99 -17.43
CA GLY A 309 1.13 -10.48 -18.60
C GLY A 309 2.30 -9.59 -19.04
N PRO A 310 3.48 -10.14 -19.37
CA PRO A 310 3.93 -11.50 -19.08
C PRO A 310 4.24 -11.70 -17.58
N SER A 311 4.07 -12.92 -17.10
CA SER A 311 4.57 -13.42 -15.83
C SER A 311 4.68 -14.96 -15.91
N PRO A 312 5.27 -15.63 -14.89
CA PRO A 312 5.30 -17.10 -14.84
C PRO A 312 3.90 -17.69 -14.67
N ASP A 313 3.19 -17.27 -13.62
CA ASP A 313 1.84 -17.73 -13.28
C ASP A 313 1.01 -16.68 -12.47
N TRP A 314 1.36 -15.39 -12.57
CA TRP A 314 0.88 -14.36 -11.64
C TRP A 314 -0.46 -13.75 -12.08
N ASN A 315 -1.38 -13.64 -11.13
CA ASN A 315 -2.75 -13.15 -11.34
C ASN A 315 -3.13 -12.04 -10.35
N VAL A 316 -4.23 -11.35 -10.64
CA VAL A 316 -5.00 -10.57 -9.66
C VAL A 316 -6.48 -10.98 -9.74
N GLY A 317 -7.23 -10.79 -8.65
CA GLY A 317 -8.66 -11.11 -8.63
C GLY A 317 -9.32 -10.92 -7.28
N LEU A 318 -10.61 -11.22 -7.21
CA LEU A 318 -11.35 -11.46 -5.95
C LEU A 318 -11.85 -12.92 -5.90
N SER A 319 -11.99 -13.43 -4.68
CA SER A 319 -12.47 -14.77 -4.38
C SER A 319 -13.56 -14.69 -3.31
N ALA A 320 -14.71 -15.29 -3.59
CA ALA A 320 -15.87 -15.42 -2.70
C ALA A 320 -16.29 -14.10 -2.00
N GLU A 321 -16.26 -12.99 -2.73
CA GLU A 321 -16.69 -11.69 -2.21
C GLU A 321 -18.23 -11.64 -2.13
N ASP A 322 -18.76 -11.31 -0.95
CA ASP A 322 -20.20 -11.36 -0.66
C ASP A 322 -20.87 -10.01 -0.96
N LEU A 323 -21.90 -10.01 -1.81
CA LEU A 323 -22.65 -8.81 -2.20
C LEU A 323 -24.00 -8.66 -1.48
N CYS A 324 -24.34 -9.60 -0.61
CA CYS A 324 -25.54 -9.55 0.23
C CYS A 324 -25.24 -8.93 1.58
N THR A 325 -26.11 -8.04 2.08
CA THR A 325 -25.91 -7.32 3.35
C THR A 325 -26.64 -7.97 4.52
N ALA A 326 -26.23 -7.64 5.75
CA ALA A 326 -26.86 -8.16 6.97
C ALA A 326 -28.27 -7.59 7.22
N GLU A 327 -28.61 -6.52 6.50
CA GLU A 327 -29.88 -5.78 6.50
C GLU A 327 -30.84 -6.32 5.44
N CYS A 328 -30.56 -7.49 4.86
CA CYS A 328 -31.33 -8.13 3.78
C CYS A 328 -31.41 -7.26 2.51
N GLY A 329 -30.34 -6.51 2.23
CA GLY A 329 -30.18 -5.72 1.01
C GLY A 329 -28.99 -6.17 0.15
N TRP A 330 -28.68 -5.35 -0.85
CA TRP A 330 -27.64 -5.58 -1.85
C TRP A 330 -26.62 -4.44 -1.81
N VAL A 331 -25.33 -4.75 -1.63
CA VAL A 331 -24.24 -3.77 -1.49
C VAL A 331 -24.27 -2.76 -2.64
N GLN A 332 -24.49 -1.46 -2.37
CA GLN A 332 -24.60 -0.45 -3.43
C GLN A 332 -23.26 -0.23 -4.17
N ARG A 333 -22.15 -0.22 -3.44
CA ARG A 333 -20.81 0.05 -4.00
C ARG A 333 -19.71 -0.67 -3.22
N LEU A 334 -18.82 -1.34 -3.95
CA LEU A 334 -17.65 -2.02 -3.41
C LEU A 334 -16.40 -1.61 -4.20
N THR A 335 -15.37 -1.16 -3.50
CA THR A 335 -14.05 -0.85 -4.07
C THR A 335 -12.99 -1.70 -3.39
N LYS A 336 -12.19 -2.45 -4.16
CA LYS A 336 -11.06 -3.23 -3.64
C LYS A 336 -9.79 -2.95 -4.44
N ASP A 337 -8.70 -2.69 -3.73
CA ASP A 337 -7.36 -2.70 -4.28
C ASP A 337 -6.83 -4.13 -4.36
N LEU A 338 -6.21 -4.49 -5.49
CA LEU A 338 -5.79 -5.83 -5.82
C LEU A 338 -4.27 -5.98 -5.76
N LEU A 339 -3.83 -7.00 -5.02
CA LEU A 339 -2.44 -7.43 -4.93
C LEU A 339 -2.21 -8.66 -5.84
N PRO A 340 -0.98 -8.88 -6.32
CA PRO A 340 -0.68 -10.00 -7.20
C PRO A 340 -0.51 -11.28 -6.39
N TRP A 341 -0.95 -12.39 -6.97
CA TRP A 341 -0.83 -13.72 -6.38
C TRP A 341 -0.30 -14.75 -7.38
N ASP A 342 0.41 -15.71 -6.82
CA ASP A 342 1.14 -16.81 -7.45
C ASP A 342 0.23 -18.05 -7.47
N ALA A 343 0.15 -18.74 -8.61
CA ALA A 343 -0.77 -19.85 -8.82
C ALA A 343 -0.19 -21.21 -8.35
N GLY A 344 1.11 -21.26 -8.05
CA GLY A 344 1.83 -22.45 -7.65
C GLY A 344 2.13 -23.41 -8.82
N THR A 345 2.14 -22.94 -10.06
CA THR A 345 2.31 -23.78 -11.27
C THR A 345 3.57 -23.49 -12.08
N ASP A 346 4.15 -22.28 -12.02
CA ASP A 346 5.46 -21.98 -12.64
C ASP A 346 6.43 -21.25 -11.67
N SER A 347 7.61 -21.83 -11.48
CA SER A 347 8.65 -21.39 -10.54
C SER A 347 9.59 -20.31 -11.10
N GLY A 348 9.12 -19.51 -12.07
CA GLY A 348 9.81 -18.31 -12.54
C GLY A 348 9.93 -17.22 -11.47
N HIS A 349 10.81 -16.23 -11.68
CA HIS A 349 11.14 -15.22 -10.66
C HIS A 349 11.01 -13.76 -11.13
N SER A 350 10.68 -13.54 -12.41
CA SER A 350 10.50 -12.22 -13.04
C SER A 350 9.48 -12.32 -14.18
N TYR A 351 8.95 -11.18 -14.64
CA TYR A 351 7.91 -11.12 -15.69
C TYR A 351 8.25 -11.93 -16.95
N GLU A 352 9.51 -11.87 -17.40
CA GLU A 352 10.00 -12.52 -18.62
C GLU A 352 10.94 -13.70 -18.29
N SER A 353 10.72 -14.38 -17.16
CA SER A 353 11.40 -15.64 -16.83
C SER A 353 11.00 -16.77 -17.81
N PRO A 354 11.92 -17.65 -18.24
CA PRO A 354 11.56 -18.86 -18.96
C PRO A 354 10.73 -19.81 -18.10
N ASN A 355 9.71 -20.44 -18.68
CA ASN A 355 8.82 -21.39 -18.01
C ASN A 355 9.60 -22.50 -17.29
N LYS A 356 9.26 -22.74 -16.03
CA LYS A 356 9.90 -23.68 -15.11
C LYS A 356 8.82 -24.31 -14.23
N PRO A 357 8.10 -25.35 -14.70
CA PRO A 357 6.94 -25.91 -14.01
C PRO A 357 7.22 -26.31 -12.55
N THR A 358 6.33 -25.90 -11.65
CA THR A 358 6.38 -26.18 -10.20
C THR A 358 5.88 -27.61 -9.94
N VAL A 359 6.77 -28.48 -9.44
CA VAL A 359 6.47 -29.91 -9.23
C VAL A 359 6.96 -30.38 -7.85
N PRO A 360 6.08 -30.84 -6.94
CA PRO A 360 4.61 -30.84 -7.07
C PRO A 360 4.04 -29.42 -7.13
N GLN A 361 2.81 -29.27 -7.64
CA GLN A 361 2.10 -28.00 -7.65
C GLN A 361 2.01 -27.42 -6.23
N GLU A 362 2.29 -26.12 -6.08
CA GLU A 362 2.19 -25.39 -4.82
C GLU A 362 0.79 -24.79 -4.61
N ARG A 363 0.57 -24.13 -3.47
CA ARG A 363 -0.73 -23.55 -3.10
C ARG A 363 -0.79 -22.08 -3.46
N ILE A 364 -1.95 -21.62 -3.93
CA ILE A 364 -2.19 -20.22 -4.32
C ILE A 364 -1.88 -19.30 -3.13
N ARG A 365 -0.97 -18.34 -3.34
CA ARG A 365 -0.42 -17.47 -2.30
C ARG A 365 -0.30 -16.02 -2.80
N PRO A 366 -0.46 -14.99 -1.96
CA PRO A 366 -0.09 -13.64 -2.35
C PRO A 366 1.43 -13.55 -2.55
N LEU A 367 1.88 -12.75 -3.53
CA LEU A 367 3.28 -12.37 -3.63
C LEU A 367 3.63 -11.37 -2.52
N THR A 368 4.87 -11.39 -2.05
CA THR A 368 5.40 -10.41 -1.09
C THR A 368 6.62 -9.66 -1.64
N SER A 369 6.97 -8.52 -1.04
CA SER A 369 8.17 -7.76 -1.43
C SER A 369 9.50 -8.43 -1.05
N LEU A 370 9.47 -9.67 -0.54
CA LEU A 370 10.66 -10.41 -0.08
C LEU A 370 10.82 -11.77 -0.77
N ASP A 371 9.88 -12.20 -1.62
CA ASP A 371 9.81 -13.56 -2.21
C ASP A 371 11.12 -14.00 -2.87
N HIS A 372 11.72 -13.15 -3.71
CA HIS A 372 13.00 -13.41 -4.35
C HIS A 372 13.69 -12.10 -4.80
N PRO A 373 15.02 -11.93 -4.68
CA PRO A 373 15.70 -10.69 -5.09
C PRO A 373 15.49 -10.26 -6.55
N GLN A 374 15.26 -11.24 -7.44
CA GLN A 374 14.95 -11.00 -8.86
C GLN A 374 13.47 -10.66 -9.12
N SER A 375 12.58 -10.76 -8.12
CA SER A 375 11.19 -10.36 -8.27
C SER A 375 11.08 -8.86 -8.54
N PRO A 376 10.26 -8.42 -9.52
CA PRO A 376 10.04 -7.00 -9.79
C PRO A 376 9.35 -6.27 -8.62
N PHE A 377 8.75 -7.01 -7.69
CA PHE A 377 8.16 -6.47 -6.46
C PHE A 377 9.10 -6.46 -5.26
N TYR A 378 10.33 -6.95 -5.41
CA TYR A 378 11.28 -7.07 -4.31
C TYR A 378 11.82 -5.72 -3.83
N ASP A 379 11.60 -5.44 -2.54
CA ASP A 379 12.18 -4.33 -1.78
C ASP A 379 12.94 -4.91 -0.58
N PRO A 380 14.28 -4.72 -0.48
CA PRO A 380 15.08 -5.24 0.64
C PRO A 380 14.71 -4.63 2.00
N SER A 381 13.94 -3.54 2.03
CA SER A 381 13.39 -2.93 3.25
C SER A 381 12.20 -3.71 3.81
N GLY A 382 11.48 -4.44 2.94
CA GLY A 382 10.26 -5.18 3.24
C GLY A 382 9.02 -4.30 3.46
N GLY A 383 8.02 -4.39 2.59
CA GLY A 383 6.77 -3.62 2.68
C GLY A 383 5.59 -4.26 1.94
N PRO A 384 4.41 -3.63 1.99
CA PRO A 384 3.29 -4.02 1.13
C PRO A 384 3.61 -3.68 -0.33
N ILE A 385 3.30 -4.60 -1.25
CA ILE A 385 3.37 -4.32 -2.70
C ILE A 385 2.32 -3.25 -3.03
N LEU A 386 2.68 -2.22 -3.81
CA LEU A 386 1.71 -1.23 -4.30
C LEU A 386 0.64 -1.91 -5.19
N PRO A 387 -0.67 -1.69 -4.99
CA PRO A 387 -1.71 -2.37 -5.75
C PRO A 387 -1.54 -2.26 -7.27
N LEU A 388 -1.57 -3.41 -7.96
CA LEU A 388 -1.43 -3.47 -9.41
C LEU A 388 -2.74 -3.18 -10.14
N ALA A 389 -3.88 -3.34 -9.47
CA ALA A 389 -5.17 -2.97 -10.02
C ALA A 389 -6.13 -2.55 -8.90
N ARG A 390 -7.23 -1.92 -9.29
CA ARG A 390 -8.39 -1.64 -8.45
C ARG A 390 -9.63 -2.16 -9.16
N VAL A 391 -10.50 -2.86 -8.45
CA VAL A 391 -11.83 -3.23 -8.95
C VAL A 391 -12.88 -2.38 -8.25
N LEU A 392 -13.85 -1.93 -9.03
CA LEU A 392 -15.04 -1.22 -8.61
C LEU A 392 -16.24 -2.06 -9.02
N VAL A 393 -17.12 -2.38 -8.08
CA VAL A 393 -18.36 -3.13 -8.30
C VAL A 393 -19.50 -2.26 -7.80
N GLU A 394 -20.34 -1.81 -8.72
CA GLU A 394 -21.45 -0.88 -8.46
C GLU A 394 -22.77 -1.56 -8.81
N ARG A 395 -23.75 -1.47 -7.91
CA ARG A 395 -25.11 -1.96 -8.17
C ARG A 395 -25.76 -1.01 -9.17
N ILE A 396 -26.31 -1.55 -10.24
CA ILE A 396 -26.93 -0.78 -11.33
C ILE A 396 -28.44 -1.00 -11.43
N ALA A 397 -28.99 -2.02 -10.77
CA ALA A 397 -30.43 -2.22 -10.57
C ALA A 397 -30.70 -3.30 -9.51
N ARG A 398 -31.93 -3.29 -8.98
CA ARG A 398 -32.59 -4.42 -8.30
C ARG A 398 -33.86 -4.81 -9.06
N LYS A 399 -34.24 -6.08 -9.00
CA LYS A 399 -35.46 -6.60 -9.68
C LYS A 399 -36.18 -7.64 -8.82
N GLY A 400 -37.51 -7.56 -8.82
CA GLY A 400 -38.40 -8.32 -7.93
C GLY A 400 -38.53 -7.67 -6.55
N GLU A 401 -39.46 -8.19 -5.73
CA GLU A 401 -39.74 -7.66 -4.39
C GLU A 401 -38.46 -7.57 -3.53
N GLN A 402 -38.21 -6.38 -2.98
CA GLN A 402 -37.10 -6.11 -2.07
C GLN A 402 -37.57 -6.22 -0.61
N CYS A 403 -36.68 -6.66 0.29
CA CYS A 403 -37.00 -6.92 1.69
C CYS A 403 -35.94 -6.37 2.66
N ASN A 404 -35.20 -5.34 2.24
CA ASN A 404 -34.21 -4.66 3.08
C ASN A 404 -34.85 -3.99 4.30
N THR A 405 -34.23 -4.17 5.47
CA THR A 405 -34.74 -3.68 6.76
C THR A 405 -34.43 -2.20 7.00
N VAL A 406 -33.66 -1.57 6.11
CA VAL A 406 -33.33 -0.13 6.13
C VAL A 406 -33.93 0.50 4.87
N PRO A 407 -34.61 1.66 4.94
CA PRO A 407 -35.14 2.34 3.77
C PRO A 407 -34.04 2.69 2.75
N ASP A 408 -34.40 2.61 1.48
CA ASP A 408 -33.52 2.93 0.36
C ASP A 408 -33.05 4.40 0.41
N THR A 409 -31.76 4.63 0.09
CA THR A 409 -31.24 5.98 -0.06
C THR A 409 -31.63 6.59 -1.42
N VAL A 410 -31.40 7.89 -1.60
CA VAL A 410 -31.64 8.53 -2.90
C VAL A 410 -30.79 7.89 -4.00
N ASP A 411 -29.56 7.45 -3.70
CA ASP A 411 -28.69 6.77 -4.65
C ASP A 411 -29.18 5.35 -5.00
N ASP A 412 -29.81 4.65 -4.04
CA ASP A 412 -30.46 3.35 -4.29
C ASP A 412 -31.68 3.51 -5.22
N ILE A 413 -32.50 4.53 -4.96
CA ILE A 413 -33.72 4.83 -5.73
C ILE A 413 -33.37 5.29 -7.16
N VAL A 414 -32.37 6.17 -7.31
CA VAL A 414 -31.91 6.64 -8.63
C VAL A 414 -31.32 5.51 -9.47
N ALA A 415 -30.61 4.56 -8.85
CA ALA A 415 -30.09 3.39 -9.57
C ALA A 415 -31.20 2.50 -10.15
N ASP A 416 -32.29 2.29 -9.41
CA ASP A 416 -33.39 1.44 -9.87
C ASP A 416 -34.32 2.16 -10.86
N ILE A 417 -34.63 3.45 -10.64
CA ILE A 417 -35.44 4.27 -11.57
C ILE A 417 -34.76 4.38 -12.94
N ALA A 418 -33.43 4.47 -12.99
CA ALA A 418 -32.67 4.49 -14.24
C ALA A 418 -32.83 3.20 -15.09
N GLN A 419 -33.39 2.12 -14.53
CA GLN A 419 -33.77 0.92 -15.27
C GLN A 419 -35.28 0.78 -15.53
N GLU A 420 -36.18 1.41 -14.76
CA GLU A 420 -37.62 1.39 -15.08
C GLU A 420 -37.94 2.14 -16.39
N GLU A 421 -37.17 3.16 -16.76
CA GLU A 421 -37.27 3.81 -18.08
C GLU A 421 -36.56 3.04 -19.22
N THR A 422 -35.89 1.90 -18.95
CA THR A 422 -35.18 1.09 -19.97
C THR A 422 -35.53 -0.41 -20.03
N GLU A 423 -36.51 -0.91 -19.26
CA GLU A 423 -37.06 -2.24 -19.54
C GLU A 423 -37.82 -2.24 -20.89
N GLU A 424 -37.48 -3.20 -21.74
CA GLU A 424 -37.86 -3.29 -23.17
C GLU A 424 -37.27 -2.20 -24.12
N GLY A 425 -36.15 -1.56 -23.72
CA GLY A 425 -35.36 -0.65 -24.56
C GLY A 425 -33.92 -1.12 -24.84
N ASP A 426 -33.76 -2.02 -25.82
CA ASP A 426 -32.58 -2.21 -26.70
C ASP A 426 -31.25 -1.50 -26.37
N SER A 427 -30.13 -2.24 -26.30
CA SER A 427 -28.80 -1.72 -25.92
C SER A 427 -28.11 -0.88 -27.01
N THR A 428 -28.71 0.26 -27.35
CA THR A 428 -28.20 1.24 -28.29
C THR A 428 -27.87 2.56 -27.57
N PRO A 429 -26.71 3.20 -27.86
CA PRO A 429 -26.45 4.54 -27.35
C PRO A 429 -27.52 5.52 -27.83
N GLU A 430 -27.93 6.47 -26.99
CA GLU A 430 -28.91 7.52 -27.33
C GLU A 430 -28.50 8.36 -28.57
N THR A 431 -27.23 8.30 -28.96
CA THR A 431 -26.68 8.91 -30.17
C THR A 431 -26.99 8.15 -31.47
N CYS A 432 -27.63 6.97 -31.43
CA CYS A 432 -27.90 6.10 -32.58
C CYS A 432 -29.41 5.80 -32.72
N ILE A 433 -30.10 6.40 -33.69
CA ILE A 433 -31.53 6.18 -33.95
C ILE A 433 -31.71 5.13 -35.05
N TYR A 434 -32.44 4.04 -34.78
CA TYR A 434 -32.67 2.94 -35.72
C TYR A 434 -34.10 2.87 -36.28
N SER A 435 -34.31 2.01 -37.27
CA SER A 435 -35.63 1.50 -37.64
C SER A 435 -36.12 0.43 -36.68
N ASN A 436 -37.43 0.18 -36.70
CA ASN A 436 -38.00 -1.06 -36.18
C ASN A 436 -37.28 -2.26 -36.81
N TRP A 437 -37.20 -3.37 -36.07
CA TRP A 437 -36.70 -4.64 -36.58
C TRP A 437 -37.56 -5.21 -37.70
N SER A 438 -36.94 -5.91 -38.64
CA SER A 438 -37.64 -6.82 -39.55
C SER A 438 -38.33 -7.93 -38.77
N PRO A 439 -39.34 -8.60 -39.36
CA PRO A 439 -39.73 -9.93 -38.92
C PRO A 439 -38.52 -10.88 -38.85
N TRP A 440 -38.60 -11.89 -37.99
CA TRP A 440 -37.63 -12.98 -37.94
C TRP A 440 -37.65 -13.80 -39.24
N SER A 441 -36.49 -14.29 -39.66
CA SER A 441 -36.37 -15.29 -40.72
C SER A 441 -37.03 -16.62 -40.31
N ALA A 442 -37.23 -17.49 -41.31
CA ALA A 442 -37.39 -18.92 -41.04
C ALA A 442 -36.17 -19.46 -40.25
N CYS A 443 -36.37 -20.53 -39.49
CA CYS A 443 -35.30 -21.19 -38.75
C CYS A 443 -34.33 -21.87 -39.71
N SER A 444 -33.02 -21.72 -39.51
CA SER A 444 -32.00 -22.26 -40.42
C SER A 444 -31.88 -23.79 -40.44
N SER A 445 -32.56 -24.49 -39.52
CA SER A 445 -32.70 -25.95 -39.56
C SER A 445 -34.08 -26.33 -40.09
N ALA A 446 -34.10 -27.00 -41.24
CA ALA A 446 -35.30 -27.56 -41.86
C ALA A 446 -35.69 -28.95 -41.30
N THR A 447 -34.92 -29.48 -40.34
CA THR A 447 -35.16 -30.75 -39.64
C THR A 447 -35.17 -30.52 -38.13
N CYS A 448 -35.46 -31.55 -37.33
CA CYS A 448 -35.67 -31.44 -35.88
C CYS A 448 -34.36 -31.27 -35.07
N ALA A 449 -33.52 -30.29 -35.43
CA ALA A 449 -32.31 -29.90 -34.72
C ALA A 449 -32.34 -28.41 -34.33
N LYS A 450 -31.36 -27.97 -33.54
CA LYS A 450 -31.21 -26.56 -33.15
C LYS A 450 -30.79 -25.73 -34.36
N GLY A 451 -31.64 -24.80 -34.78
CA GLY A 451 -31.33 -23.80 -35.79
C GLY A 451 -31.12 -22.41 -35.20
N LEU A 452 -30.83 -21.44 -36.08
CA LEU A 452 -30.81 -20.02 -35.78
C LEU A 452 -31.78 -19.30 -36.71
N ARG A 453 -32.48 -18.28 -36.21
CA ARG A 453 -33.24 -17.32 -37.01
C ARG A 453 -32.63 -15.94 -36.86
N MET A 454 -32.69 -15.12 -37.91
CA MET A 454 -32.09 -13.78 -37.93
C MET A 454 -33.12 -12.69 -38.19
N ARG A 455 -32.85 -11.47 -37.70
CA ARG A 455 -33.59 -10.24 -38.04
C ARG A 455 -32.60 -9.10 -38.23
N GLN A 456 -33.03 -8.06 -38.94
CA GLN A 456 -32.19 -6.89 -39.25
C GLN A 456 -32.95 -5.56 -39.14
N ARG A 457 -32.21 -4.47 -38.97
CA ARG A 457 -32.71 -3.10 -38.93
C ARG A 457 -31.68 -2.12 -39.49
N MET A 458 -32.14 -0.95 -39.90
CA MET A 458 -31.29 0.10 -40.46
C MET A 458 -31.06 1.22 -39.44
N LEU A 459 -29.87 1.82 -39.44
CA LEU A 459 -29.60 3.07 -38.74
C LEU A 459 -30.28 4.21 -39.54
N LYS A 460 -31.16 4.98 -38.89
CA LYS A 460 -31.88 6.12 -39.49
C LYS A 460 -31.11 7.43 -39.32
N ALA A 461 -30.49 7.63 -38.16
CA ALA A 461 -29.70 8.82 -37.86
C ALA A 461 -28.66 8.51 -36.79
N GLN A 462 -27.56 9.27 -36.79
CA GLN A 462 -26.47 9.19 -35.83
C GLN A 462 -26.14 10.62 -35.39
N LEU A 463 -26.33 10.93 -34.11
CA LEU A 463 -26.13 12.28 -33.54
C LEU A 463 -24.66 12.57 -33.21
N ASP A 464 -23.84 11.53 -33.01
CA ASP A 464 -22.40 11.64 -32.78
C ASP A 464 -21.65 10.68 -33.71
N ALA A 465 -20.89 11.25 -34.66
CA ALA A 465 -20.10 10.49 -35.63
C ALA A 465 -18.88 9.75 -35.02
N THR A 466 -18.49 10.06 -33.79
CA THR A 466 -17.36 9.43 -33.09
C THR A 466 -17.73 8.13 -32.38
N VAL A 467 -19.02 7.91 -32.10
CA VAL A 467 -19.55 6.70 -31.47
C VAL A 467 -20.02 5.72 -32.55
N PRO A 468 -19.40 4.53 -32.71
CA PRO A 468 -19.91 3.52 -33.64
C PRO A 468 -21.30 3.02 -33.23
N CYS A 469 -22.19 2.82 -34.21
CA CYS A 469 -23.56 2.32 -34.00
C CYS A 469 -23.70 0.83 -34.44
N PRO A 470 -23.30 -0.17 -33.63
CA PRO A 470 -23.50 -1.61 -33.92
C PRO A 470 -24.97 -2.05 -33.75
N HIS A 471 -25.24 -3.37 -33.73
CA HIS A 471 -26.58 -3.96 -33.54
C HIS A 471 -27.60 -3.70 -34.67
N THR A 472 -27.17 -3.74 -35.94
CA THR A 472 -28.06 -3.77 -37.12
C THR A 472 -28.62 -5.16 -37.45
N GLN A 473 -28.06 -6.23 -36.86
CA GLN A 473 -28.48 -7.62 -37.04
C GLN A 473 -28.54 -8.33 -35.68
N ASP A 474 -29.44 -9.31 -35.57
CA ASP A 474 -29.69 -10.09 -34.36
C ASP A 474 -30.04 -11.55 -34.72
N PHE A 475 -29.68 -12.50 -33.85
CA PHE A 475 -29.70 -13.95 -34.12
C PHE A 475 -30.19 -14.73 -32.88
N GLU A 476 -31.27 -15.50 -33.03
CA GLU A 476 -31.92 -16.22 -31.94
C GLU A 476 -31.95 -17.75 -32.20
N PRO A 477 -31.66 -18.60 -31.20
CA PRO A 477 -31.85 -20.05 -31.29
C PRO A 477 -33.32 -20.43 -31.50
N CYS A 478 -33.58 -21.33 -32.46
CA CYS A 478 -34.92 -21.80 -32.78
C CYS A 478 -34.99 -23.32 -32.93
N MET A 479 -36.17 -23.88 -32.69
CA MET A 479 -36.50 -25.28 -32.95
C MET A 479 -37.80 -25.33 -33.74
N ALA A 480 -37.82 -26.07 -34.86
CA ALA A 480 -38.99 -26.17 -35.72
C ALA A 480 -40.15 -26.88 -35.00
N SER A 481 -41.36 -26.34 -35.10
CA SER A 481 -42.56 -26.85 -34.43
C SER A 481 -43.57 -27.37 -35.45
N GLY A 482 -43.87 -28.67 -35.40
CA GLY A 482 -44.98 -29.29 -36.13
C GLY A 482 -44.67 -29.70 -37.57
N CYS A 483 -44.02 -30.86 -37.75
CA CYS A 483 -43.96 -31.52 -39.06
C CYS A 483 -45.30 -32.20 -39.39
N ARG A 484 -45.85 -31.91 -40.56
CA ARG A 484 -46.71 -32.80 -41.35
C ARG A 484 -46.20 -32.80 -42.79
N GLU A 485 -46.49 -33.88 -43.50
CA GLU A 485 -45.88 -34.23 -44.78
C GLU A 485 -46.62 -33.61 -45.99
N GLU A 486 -46.00 -33.75 -47.17
CA GLU A 486 -46.53 -33.45 -48.51
C GLU A 486 -46.70 -31.93 -48.82
N GLU A 487 -46.25 -31.36 -49.96
CA GLU A 487 -45.73 -31.90 -51.24
C GLU A 487 -44.45 -31.15 -51.72
N ALA A 488 -43.83 -31.59 -52.82
CA ALA A 488 -42.59 -31.01 -53.36
C ALA A 488 -42.82 -29.82 -54.33
N PRO A 489 -42.12 -28.67 -54.16
CA PRO A 489 -42.26 -27.50 -55.03
C PRO A 489 -41.29 -27.47 -56.23
N SER A 490 -41.74 -26.86 -57.34
CA SER A 490 -40.91 -26.51 -58.50
C SER A 490 -39.85 -25.45 -58.21
N CYS A 491 -38.89 -25.24 -59.14
CA CYS A 491 -37.79 -24.28 -59.00
C CYS A 491 -38.25 -22.91 -58.47
N MET A 492 -37.81 -22.59 -57.26
CA MET A 492 -38.21 -21.38 -56.54
C MET A 492 -37.05 -20.37 -56.56
N LEU A 493 -37.34 -19.13 -56.94
CA LEU A 493 -36.37 -18.03 -56.93
C LEU A 493 -36.47 -17.22 -55.63
N SER A 494 -35.44 -16.44 -55.34
CA SER A 494 -35.53 -15.37 -54.35
C SER A 494 -36.40 -14.23 -54.87
N GLU A 495 -36.91 -13.43 -53.93
CA GLU A 495 -37.30 -12.05 -54.26
C GLU A 495 -36.09 -11.31 -54.85
N TRP A 496 -36.37 -10.31 -55.68
CA TRP A 496 -35.34 -9.41 -56.17
C TRP A 496 -34.72 -8.62 -55.01
N ILE A 497 -33.39 -8.54 -54.99
CA ILE A 497 -32.65 -7.61 -54.14
C ILE A 497 -33.05 -6.17 -54.55
N SER A 498 -32.98 -5.23 -53.60
CA SER A 498 -33.22 -3.81 -53.89
C SER A 498 -32.25 -3.28 -54.96
N TRP A 499 -32.76 -2.47 -55.89
CA TRP A 499 -31.96 -1.80 -56.91
C TRP A 499 -30.69 -1.15 -56.35
N SER A 500 -29.59 -1.28 -57.08
CA SER A 500 -28.35 -0.55 -56.82
C SER A 500 -28.58 0.98 -56.84
N PRO A 501 -27.67 1.77 -56.25
CA PRO A 501 -27.52 3.17 -56.60
C PRO A 501 -27.38 3.34 -58.12
N CYS A 502 -27.80 4.49 -58.66
CA CYS A 502 -27.58 4.80 -60.07
C CYS A 502 -26.07 4.97 -60.33
N SER A 503 -25.56 4.38 -61.42
CA SER A 503 -24.15 4.42 -61.78
C SER A 503 -23.63 5.82 -62.18
N ALA A 504 -24.54 6.79 -62.35
CA ALA A 504 -24.25 8.20 -62.52
C ALA A 504 -24.90 9.02 -61.40
N THR A 505 -24.17 10.03 -60.89
CA THR A 505 -24.63 10.98 -59.86
C THR A 505 -25.22 12.28 -60.43
N CYS A 506 -25.16 12.44 -61.75
CA CYS A 506 -25.72 13.52 -62.55
C CYS A 506 -26.06 12.96 -63.95
N GLY A 507 -27.18 13.34 -64.55
CA GLY A 507 -27.64 12.85 -65.85
C GLY A 507 -28.16 11.40 -65.84
N MET A 508 -28.11 10.74 -67.00
CA MET A 508 -28.54 9.35 -67.17
C MET A 508 -27.45 8.34 -66.77
N GLY A 509 -27.80 7.40 -65.89
CA GLY A 509 -27.01 6.23 -65.54
C GLY A 509 -27.82 4.92 -65.65
N MET A 510 -27.30 3.86 -65.05
CA MET A 510 -27.98 2.56 -64.94
C MET A 510 -27.94 2.05 -63.50
N ARG A 511 -28.93 1.26 -63.12
CA ARG A 511 -29.00 0.53 -61.85
C ARG A 511 -29.33 -0.93 -62.13
N SER A 512 -28.72 -1.85 -61.39
CA SER A 512 -28.97 -3.29 -61.51
C SER A 512 -29.55 -3.87 -60.22
N ARG A 513 -30.16 -5.04 -60.32
CA ARG A 513 -30.55 -5.87 -59.19
C ARG A 513 -30.46 -7.35 -59.52
N GLU A 514 -30.30 -8.15 -58.48
CA GLU A 514 -30.04 -9.58 -58.57
C GLU A 514 -31.12 -10.38 -57.83
N ARG A 515 -31.37 -11.62 -58.28
CA ARG A 515 -32.12 -12.66 -57.56
C ARG A 515 -31.44 -14.01 -57.78
N TYR A 516 -31.38 -14.82 -56.74
CA TYR A 516 -30.74 -16.14 -56.80
C TYR A 516 -31.78 -17.27 -56.78
N VAL A 517 -31.41 -18.45 -57.27
CA VAL A 517 -32.25 -19.65 -57.16
C VAL A 517 -32.23 -20.14 -55.71
N LYS A 518 -33.39 -20.30 -55.08
CA LYS A 518 -33.53 -20.87 -53.73
C LYS A 518 -33.62 -22.40 -53.74
N VAL A 519 -34.25 -22.97 -54.78
CA VAL A 519 -34.44 -24.42 -54.93
C VAL A 519 -34.21 -24.82 -56.39
N PHE A 520 -33.30 -25.76 -56.62
CA PHE A 520 -33.08 -26.40 -57.93
C PHE A 520 -33.89 -27.71 -58.03
N PRO A 521 -34.43 -28.07 -59.20
CA PRO A 521 -35.00 -29.41 -59.42
C PRO A 521 -33.91 -30.50 -59.39
N GLU A 522 -34.22 -31.69 -58.88
CA GLU A 522 -33.23 -32.79 -58.78
C GLU A 522 -32.82 -33.38 -60.15
N ASP A 523 -33.62 -33.20 -61.21
CA ASP A 523 -33.34 -33.68 -62.58
C ASP A 523 -32.17 -32.95 -63.29
N GLY A 524 -31.36 -32.15 -62.58
CA GLY A 524 -30.12 -31.56 -63.08
C GLY A 524 -30.26 -30.48 -64.17
N LEU A 525 -31.48 -30.07 -64.51
CA LEU A 525 -31.75 -29.00 -65.46
C LEU A 525 -31.67 -27.62 -64.77
N SER A 526 -30.84 -26.74 -65.31
CA SER A 526 -30.72 -25.35 -64.82
C SER A 526 -31.99 -24.53 -65.08
N CYS A 527 -32.45 -23.80 -64.08
CA CYS A 527 -33.61 -22.91 -64.21
C CYS A 527 -33.26 -21.76 -65.18
N LYS A 528 -34.11 -21.55 -66.20
CA LYS A 528 -33.85 -20.63 -67.32
C LYS A 528 -34.24 -19.17 -67.07
N GLU A 529 -34.64 -18.85 -65.84
CA GLU A 529 -35.11 -17.52 -65.46
C GLU A 529 -33.95 -16.54 -65.22
N PRO A 530 -34.07 -15.26 -65.64
CA PRO A 530 -33.00 -14.29 -65.46
C PRO A 530 -32.77 -13.98 -63.98
N THR A 531 -31.51 -14.03 -63.56
CA THR A 531 -31.03 -13.76 -62.20
C THR A 531 -30.54 -12.32 -61.99
N GLU A 532 -30.41 -11.54 -63.07
CA GLU A 532 -30.00 -10.13 -63.06
C GLU A 532 -30.98 -9.31 -63.92
N GLU A 533 -31.29 -8.10 -63.48
CA GLU A 533 -32.12 -7.13 -64.21
C GLU A 533 -31.49 -5.74 -64.08
N THR A 534 -31.40 -4.99 -65.18
CA THR A 534 -30.71 -3.69 -65.24
C THR A 534 -31.57 -2.64 -65.96
N GLU A 535 -31.79 -1.51 -65.30
CA GLU A 535 -32.68 -0.43 -65.71
C GLU A 535 -31.91 0.90 -65.85
N LYS A 536 -32.39 1.79 -66.73
CA LYS A 536 -31.87 3.16 -66.84
C LYS A 536 -32.47 4.04 -65.75
N CYS A 537 -31.64 4.86 -65.11
CA CYS A 537 -32.03 5.82 -64.09
C CYS A 537 -31.52 7.22 -64.47
N VAL A 538 -32.18 8.27 -64.00
CA VAL A 538 -31.81 9.67 -64.29
C VAL A 538 -31.73 10.44 -62.97
N VAL A 539 -30.67 11.21 -62.78
CA VAL A 539 -30.39 11.95 -61.55
C VAL A 539 -30.02 13.39 -61.91
N ASN A 540 -30.93 14.34 -61.67
CA ASN A 540 -30.83 15.76 -62.05
C ASN A 540 -30.61 16.03 -63.56
N ASP A 541 -31.58 16.73 -64.17
CA ASP A 541 -31.63 17.00 -65.62
C ASP A 541 -30.82 18.24 -66.05
N ASP A 542 -30.34 19.04 -65.09
CA ASP A 542 -29.57 20.27 -65.31
C ASP A 542 -28.16 20.17 -64.68
N CYS A 543 -27.14 19.96 -65.52
CA CYS A 543 -25.72 19.95 -65.13
C CYS A 543 -24.87 20.76 -66.13
N SER A 544 -24.57 22.03 -65.82
CA SER A 544 -23.66 22.88 -66.61
C SER A 544 -22.19 22.75 -66.13
N PRO A 545 -21.21 22.45 -67.01
CA PRO A 545 -19.86 22.07 -66.59
C PRO A 545 -18.83 23.23 -66.60
N SER A 546 -18.64 23.94 -65.48
CA SER A 546 -17.56 24.94 -65.36
C SER A 546 -17.16 25.32 -63.91
N SER A 547 -16.95 24.35 -63.01
CA SER A 547 -16.36 24.64 -61.68
C SER A 547 -15.42 23.53 -61.19
N CYS A 548 -14.36 23.91 -60.48
CA CYS A 548 -13.45 22.96 -59.83
C CYS A 548 -14.10 22.37 -58.57
N ILE A 549 -14.09 21.05 -58.44
CA ILE A 549 -14.70 20.36 -57.30
C ILE A 549 -13.79 20.53 -56.07
N VAL A 550 -14.28 21.28 -55.08
CA VAL A 550 -13.71 21.39 -53.74
C VAL A 550 -14.40 20.42 -52.77
N THR A 551 -13.85 20.25 -51.57
CA THR A 551 -14.62 19.72 -50.43
C THR A 551 -15.67 20.74 -50.01
N GLU A 552 -16.64 20.28 -49.22
CA GLU A 552 -17.33 21.19 -48.30
C GLU A 552 -16.32 21.93 -47.42
N TRP A 553 -16.75 23.05 -46.88
CA TRP A 553 -16.00 23.71 -45.81
C TRP A 553 -15.87 22.78 -44.60
N ALA A 554 -14.67 22.74 -44.02
CA ALA A 554 -14.53 22.28 -42.65
C ALA A 554 -15.35 23.18 -41.70
N ASP A 555 -15.65 22.67 -40.50
CA ASP A 555 -16.25 23.48 -39.45
C ASP A 555 -15.41 24.74 -39.15
N TRP A 556 -16.07 25.76 -38.63
CA TRP A 556 -15.38 26.95 -38.16
C TRP A 556 -14.42 26.61 -37.02
N GLU A 557 -13.13 26.90 -37.21
CA GLU A 557 -12.14 26.98 -36.15
C GLU A 557 -12.66 27.91 -35.04
N LEU A 558 -12.27 27.63 -33.79
CA LEU A 558 -12.65 28.44 -32.64
C LEU A 558 -12.29 29.92 -32.87
N CYS A 559 -13.14 30.82 -32.36
CA CYS A 559 -12.90 32.25 -32.44
C CYS A 559 -11.51 32.59 -31.88
N SER A 560 -10.73 33.43 -32.58
CA SER A 560 -9.35 33.78 -32.20
C SER A 560 -9.23 34.55 -30.88
N VAL A 561 -10.35 34.91 -30.26
CA VAL A 561 -10.47 35.46 -28.91
C VAL A 561 -11.53 34.68 -28.13
N SER A 562 -11.41 34.62 -26.80
CA SER A 562 -12.41 34.02 -25.92
C SER A 562 -13.47 35.00 -25.41
N CYS A 563 -13.22 36.31 -25.52
CA CYS A 563 -14.15 37.39 -25.19
C CYS A 563 -13.94 38.58 -26.16
N GLY A 564 -14.96 39.39 -26.39
CA GLY A 564 -14.93 40.51 -27.33
C GLY A 564 -14.98 40.08 -28.80
N VAL A 565 -14.50 40.95 -29.71
CA VAL A 565 -14.56 40.71 -31.16
C VAL A 565 -13.27 40.09 -31.66
N GLY A 566 -13.37 38.90 -32.25
CA GLY A 566 -12.26 38.18 -32.89
C GLY A 566 -12.58 37.76 -34.32
N MET A 567 -11.81 36.80 -34.82
CA MET A 567 -12.01 36.19 -36.14
C MET A 567 -12.00 34.67 -36.00
N LYS A 568 -12.95 34.00 -36.64
CA LYS A 568 -12.97 32.55 -36.83
C LYS A 568 -12.61 32.26 -38.29
N LYS A 569 -11.97 31.13 -38.53
CA LYS A 569 -11.49 30.70 -39.84
C LYS A 569 -12.09 29.35 -40.20
N ARG A 570 -12.30 29.08 -41.48
CA ARG A 570 -12.51 27.72 -41.98
C ARG A 570 -11.78 27.52 -43.29
N VAL A 571 -11.47 26.26 -43.59
CA VAL A 571 -10.73 25.87 -44.79
C VAL A 571 -11.46 24.76 -45.56
N ARG A 572 -11.26 24.70 -46.86
CA ARG A 572 -11.70 23.59 -47.72
C ARG A 572 -10.58 23.20 -48.68
N MET A 573 -10.57 21.94 -49.08
CA MET A 573 -9.51 21.39 -49.94
C MET A 573 -9.99 21.25 -51.37
N MET A 574 -9.09 21.34 -52.34
CA MET A 574 -9.40 21.03 -53.73
C MET A 574 -9.47 19.51 -53.90
N LYS A 575 -10.64 18.97 -54.28
CA LYS A 575 -10.84 17.52 -54.49
C LYS A 575 -10.28 17.09 -55.84
N MET A 576 -10.49 17.89 -56.88
CA MET A 576 -9.86 17.72 -58.20
C MET A 576 -9.56 19.09 -58.85
N PRO A 577 -8.45 19.23 -59.60
CA PRO A 577 -8.17 20.42 -60.41
C PRO A 577 -9.12 20.50 -61.62
N ALA A 578 -9.11 21.63 -62.33
CA ALA A 578 -9.85 21.80 -63.56
C ALA A 578 -9.37 20.81 -64.64
N SER A 579 -10.30 20.20 -65.37
CA SER A 579 -10.03 19.19 -66.42
C SER A 579 -9.36 19.77 -67.68
N ASP A 580 -9.29 21.10 -67.80
CA ASP A 580 -8.56 21.82 -68.85
C ASP A 580 -7.14 22.25 -68.43
N GLY A 581 -6.73 21.96 -67.19
CA GLY A 581 -5.46 22.40 -66.61
C GLY A 581 -5.41 23.87 -66.20
N SER A 582 -6.53 24.59 -66.23
CA SER A 582 -6.60 25.98 -65.78
C SER A 582 -6.47 26.11 -64.26
N GLN A 583 -6.01 27.27 -63.79
CA GLN A 583 -5.70 27.50 -62.39
C GLN A 583 -6.98 27.88 -61.62
N CYS A 584 -7.55 26.92 -60.88
CA CYS A 584 -8.81 27.04 -60.15
C CYS A 584 -8.87 28.29 -59.23
N ARG A 585 -9.68 29.27 -59.61
CA ARG A 585 -10.01 30.44 -58.78
C ARG A 585 -11.12 30.11 -57.79
N VAL A 586 -10.79 29.36 -56.74
CA VAL A 586 -11.71 29.03 -55.65
C VAL A 586 -11.06 29.39 -54.32
N GLU A 587 -11.78 30.12 -53.47
CA GLU A 587 -11.32 30.45 -52.12
C GLU A 587 -11.29 29.18 -51.27
N LEU A 588 -10.10 28.79 -50.82
CA LEU A 588 -9.85 27.61 -49.97
C LEU A 588 -9.82 27.95 -48.47
N GLU A 589 -9.91 29.23 -48.13
CA GLU A 589 -9.88 29.79 -46.78
C GLU A 589 -10.91 30.92 -46.68
N GLU A 590 -11.72 30.90 -45.63
CA GLU A 590 -12.75 31.90 -45.34
C GLU A 590 -12.57 32.36 -43.88
N VAL A 591 -12.66 33.67 -43.63
CA VAL A 591 -12.43 34.27 -42.32
C VAL A 591 -13.57 35.23 -42.00
N GLU A 592 -14.31 34.97 -40.93
CA GLU A 592 -15.48 35.74 -40.49
C GLU A 592 -15.26 36.31 -39.08
N LYS A 593 -15.81 37.50 -38.82
CA LYS A 593 -15.76 38.11 -37.49
C LYS A 593 -16.70 37.39 -36.53
N CYS A 594 -16.18 36.97 -35.38
CA CYS A 594 -16.96 36.39 -34.29
C CYS A 594 -17.08 37.38 -33.13
N MET A 595 -18.27 37.48 -32.55
CA MET A 595 -18.54 38.25 -31.34
C MET A 595 -18.68 37.29 -30.18
N MET A 596 -17.67 37.26 -29.32
CA MET A 596 -17.68 36.53 -28.05
C MET A 596 -18.17 37.46 -26.92
N PRO A 597 -18.54 36.93 -25.73
CA PRO A 597 -19.06 37.73 -24.62
C PRO A 597 -18.15 38.91 -24.25
N GLU A 598 -18.70 40.00 -23.73
CA GLU A 598 -17.92 41.18 -23.35
C GLU A 598 -16.82 40.83 -22.33
N CYS A 599 -15.61 41.36 -22.53
CA CYS A 599 -14.46 41.15 -21.63
C CYS A 599 -14.56 41.94 -20.30
N ASN A 600 -15.74 42.00 -19.68
CA ASN A 600 -15.95 42.67 -18.40
C ASN A 600 -15.54 41.76 -17.23
N ALA A 601 -14.57 42.23 -16.44
CA ALA A 601 -14.06 41.60 -15.20
C ALA A 601 -13.61 40.12 -15.33
N LEU A 602 -12.52 39.88 -16.09
CA LEU A 602 -11.78 38.61 -16.00
C LEU A 602 -11.23 38.40 -14.57
N SER A 603 -11.87 37.50 -13.81
CA SER A 603 -11.29 36.97 -12.58
C SER A 603 -10.03 36.15 -12.92
N CYS A 604 -8.87 36.53 -12.38
CA CYS A 604 -7.59 35.89 -12.67
C CYS A 604 -7.54 34.46 -12.09
N MET A 605 -7.99 33.48 -12.87
CA MET A 605 -7.96 32.08 -12.47
C MET A 605 -6.52 31.56 -12.32
N VAL A 606 -6.15 31.29 -11.07
CA VAL A 606 -4.90 30.68 -10.65
C VAL A 606 -5.02 29.15 -10.56
N SER A 607 -3.89 28.47 -10.56
CA SER A 607 -3.79 27.10 -10.09
C SER A 607 -3.97 27.04 -8.57
N GLU A 608 -4.19 25.83 -8.08
CA GLU A 608 -3.95 25.54 -6.66
C GLU A 608 -2.46 25.79 -6.34
N TRP A 609 -2.16 25.97 -5.06
CA TRP A 609 -0.79 26.10 -4.59
C TRP A 609 -0.04 24.78 -4.71
N SER A 610 1.24 24.83 -5.06
CA SER A 610 2.15 23.71 -4.83
C SER A 610 2.19 23.35 -3.35
N ASP A 611 2.67 22.14 -3.05
CA ASP A 611 3.18 21.83 -1.72
C ASP A 611 4.24 22.86 -1.29
N TRP A 612 4.44 22.97 0.02
CA TRP A 612 5.49 23.79 0.59
C TRP A 612 6.86 23.20 0.26
N GLY A 613 7.74 24.01 -0.33
CA GLY A 613 9.15 23.66 -0.46
C GLY A 613 9.83 23.51 0.92
N HIS A 614 11.00 22.88 0.94
CA HIS A 614 11.78 22.73 2.18
C HIS A 614 12.08 24.09 2.84
N CYS A 615 12.16 24.09 4.16
CA CYS A 615 12.57 25.26 4.93
C CYS A 615 13.97 25.74 4.50
N SER A 616 14.17 27.05 4.38
CA SER A 616 15.44 27.66 3.96
C SER A 616 16.60 27.46 4.94
N VAL A 617 16.34 26.89 6.12
CA VAL A 617 17.31 26.56 7.16
C VAL A 617 17.05 25.14 7.67
N SER A 618 18.09 24.48 8.18
CA SER A 618 17.97 23.19 8.88
C SER A 618 17.68 23.35 10.39
N CYS A 619 17.90 24.54 10.95
CA CYS A 619 17.69 24.86 12.36
C CYS A 619 17.29 26.35 12.53
N GLY A 620 16.57 26.68 13.61
CA GLY A 620 16.09 28.03 13.90
C GLY A 620 14.92 28.49 13.00
N VAL A 621 14.74 29.80 12.89
CA VAL A 621 13.64 30.39 12.09
C VAL A 621 14.09 30.59 10.65
N GLY A 622 13.41 29.92 9.72
CA GLY A 622 13.61 30.09 8.28
C GLY A 622 12.33 30.48 7.55
N MET A 623 12.37 30.37 6.23
CA MET A 623 11.22 30.56 5.36
C MET A 623 11.03 29.35 4.45
N HIS A 624 9.78 28.95 4.24
CA HIS A 624 9.38 27.99 3.21
C HIS A 624 8.53 28.72 2.17
N VAL A 625 8.65 28.28 0.92
CA VAL A 625 8.06 28.96 -0.24
C VAL A 625 7.19 27.96 -1.00
N ARG A 626 6.01 28.39 -1.43
CA ARG A 626 5.17 27.66 -2.38
C ARG A 626 4.71 28.58 -3.50
N ARG A 627 4.41 28.00 -4.66
CA ARG A 627 4.10 28.74 -5.90
C ARG A 627 2.80 28.24 -6.52
N ARG A 628 2.08 29.14 -7.18
CA ARG A 628 0.94 28.81 -8.05
C ARG A 628 1.11 29.55 -9.37
N MET A 629 0.55 28.99 -10.45
CA MET A 629 0.64 29.55 -11.79
C MET A 629 -0.71 30.20 -12.17
N LEU A 630 -0.70 31.14 -13.10
CA LEU A 630 -1.93 31.56 -13.76
C LEU A 630 -2.37 30.44 -14.72
N LYS A 631 -3.63 30.02 -14.67
CA LYS A 631 -4.20 29.05 -15.64
C LYS A 631 -4.43 29.67 -17.02
N THR A 632 -4.42 30.99 -17.10
CA THR A 632 -4.62 31.78 -18.33
C THR A 632 -3.41 32.67 -18.56
N PRO A 633 -2.83 32.73 -19.78
CA PRO A 633 -1.74 33.66 -20.08
C PRO A 633 -2.24 35.11 -20.02
N ALA A 634 -1.73 35.89 -19.07
CA ALA A 634 -2.07 37.29 -18.87
C ALA A 634 -0.87 38.21 -19.18
N LEU A 635 -1.15 39.43 -19.65
CA LEU A 635 -0.11 40.44 -19.88
C LEU A 635 0.49 40.97 -18.57
N PRO A 636 1.77 41.40 -18.56
CA PRO A 636 2.44 41.86 -17.34
C PRO A 636 1.72 43.04 -16.67
N GLY A 637 1.34 42.88 -15.40
CA GLY A 637 0.82 43.94 -14.55
C GLY A 637 -0.71 43.98 -14.34
N GLN A 638 -1.49 43.09 -14.99
CA GLN A 638 -2.96 43.18 -14.94
C GLN A 638 -3.67 42.16 -14.03
N CYS A 639 -2.93 41.27 -13.36
CA CYS A 639 -3.43 40.43 -12.26
C CYS A 639 -2.70 40.80 -10.95
N THR A 640 -3.46 41.05 -9.89
CA THR A 640 -2.95 41.36 -8.53
C THR A 640 -2.78 40.12 -7.63
N GLU A 641 -3.08 38.93 -8.15
CA GLU A 641 -2.98 37.67 -7.42
C GLU A 641 -1.54 37.29 -7.07
N GLN A 642 -1.30 36.95 -5.80
CA GLN A 642 0.01 36.48 -5.33
C GLN A 642 0.34 35.11 -5.96
N LEU A 643 1.40 35.02 -6.75
CA LEU A 643 1.85 33.75 -7.38
C LEU A 643 2.90 33.00 -6.56
N GLU A 644 3.50 33.66 -5.57
CA GLU A 644 4.42 33.09 -4.60
C GLU A 644 3.92 33.44 -3.20
N GLN A 645 3.91 32.45 -2.30
CA GLN A 645 3.64 32.63 -0.88
C GLN A 645 4.85 32.18 -0.07
N VAL A 646 5.23 32.99 0.91
CA VAL A 646 6.34 32.74 1.82
C VAL A 646 5.81 32.70 3.24
N GLU A 647 6.09 31.62 3.97
CA GLU A 647 5.69 31.45 5.37
C GLU A 647 6.92 31.11 6.24
N LYS A 648 6.83 31.35 7.55
CA LYS A 648 7.93 31.16 8.50
C LYS A 648 7.92 29.74 9.06
N CYS A 649 8.93 28.96 8.71
CA CYS A 649 9.16 27.65 9.32
C CYS A 649 9.98 27.80 10.60
N MET A 650 9.53 27.14 11.67
CA MET A 650 10.27 27.01 12.93
C MET A 650 10.92 25.63 12.96
N MET A 651 12.21 25.57 12.65
CA MET A 651 13.04 24.38 12.81
C MET A 651 13.59 24.34 14.26
N PRO A 652 14.07 23.18 14.75
CA PRO A 652 14.72 23.09 16.07
C PRO A 652 15.83 24.12 16.23
N GLU A 653 16.03 24.66 17.43
CA GLU A 653 17.04 25.69 17.68
C GLU A 653 18.45 25.21 17.29
N CYS A 654 19.25 26.12 16.73
CA CYS A 654 20.55 25.76 16.18
C CYS A 654 21.56 25.37 17.27
N PRO A 655 22.42 24.36 17.03
CA PRO A 655 23.47 23.99 17.97
C PRO A 655 24.41 25.17 18.21
N VAL A 656 24.59 25.51 19.50
CA VAL A 656 25.49 26.57 19.95
C VAL A 656 26.76 25.92 20.48
N ASP A 657 27.87 26.08 19.76
CA ASP A 657 29.17 25.54 20.18
C ASP A 657 29.74 26.32 21.38
N CYS A 658 30.42 25.61 22.28
CA CYS A 658 31.03 26.23 23.44
C CYS A 658 32.11 27.25 23.06
N MET A 659 31.94 28.51 23.49
CA MET A 659 32.95 29.55 23.34
C MET A 659 33.73 29.72 24.65
N LEU A 660 35.07 29.71 24.55
CA LEU A 660 35.98 29.85 25.68
C LEU A 660 36.70 31.21 25.66
N SER A 661 37.19 31.64 26.82
CA SER A 661 38.08 32.79 26.92
C SER A 661 39.48 32.47 26.41
N GLU A 662 40.24 33.54 26.15
CA GLU A 662 41.69 33.44 26.15
C GLU A 662 42.20 32.83 27.45
N TRP A 663 43.35 32.17 27.37
CA TRP A 663 44.03 31.63 28.54
C TRP A 663 44.63 32.74 29.39
N THR A 664 44.60 32.56 30.71
CA THR A 664 45.48 33.34 31.60
C THR A 664 46.94 33.11 31.25
N GLU A 665 47.80 34.02 31.73
CA GLU A 665 49.22 33.72 31.86
C GLU A 665 49.46 32.46 32.71
N TRP A 666 50.65 31.87 32.57
CA TRP A 666 51.04 30.71 33.36
C TRP A 666 51.38 31.13 34.78
N SER A 667 50.82 30.43 35.77
CA SER A 667 51.21 30.54 37.17
C SER A 667 52.71 30.33 37.35
N GLU A 668 53.26 30.86 38.45
CA GLU A 668 54.56 30.40 38.93
C GLU A 668 54.60 28.88 39.10
N CYS A 669 55.81 28.32 39.02
CA CYS A 669 56.03 26.88 39.18
C CYS A 669 55.76 26.49 40.64
N ASN A 670 54.89 25.49 40.87
CA ASN A 670 54.38 25.15 42.20
C ASN A 670 55.41 24.57 43.21
N LYS A 671 56.71 24.63 42.92
CA LYS A 671 57.80 24.24 43.82
C LYS A 671 58.99 25.17 43.64
N SER A 672 59.53 25.64 44.77
CA SER A 672 60.76 26.44 44.83
C SER A 672 62.02 25.70 44.35
N CYS A 673 61.98 24.38 44.16
CA CYS A 673 63.08 23.59 43.63
C CYS A 673 62.62 22.29 42.94
N GLY A 674 63.43 21.79 41.99
CA GLY A 674 63.23 20.49 41.33
C GLY A 674 62.13 20.46 40.25
N LYS A 675 61.45 19.32 40.13
CA LYS A 675 60.38 19.08 39.13
C LYS A 675 59.01 19.49 39.70
N GLY A 676 58.40 20.53 39.12
CA GLY A 676 57.06 21.03 39.46
C GLY A 676 56.14 21.12 38.24
N HIS A 677 55.01 21.81 38.40
CA HIS A 677 54.15 22.23 37.31
C HIS A 677 53.70 23.69 37.45
N MET A 678 53.48 24.34 36.30
CA MET A 678 52.79 25.62 36.13
C MET A 678 51.39 25.32 35.62
N ILE A 679 50.41 26.16 35.97
CA ILE A 679 49.00 26.01 35.59
C ILE A 679 48.55 27.30 34.91
N ARG A 680 47.71 27.19 33.88
CA ARG A 680 46.91 28.31 33.38
C ARG A 680 45.46 27.88 33.23
N THR A 681 44.54 28.84 33.30
CA THR A 681 43.10 28.60 33.21
C THR A 681 42.46 29.43 32.11
N ARG A 682 41.28 29.02 31.67
CA ARG A 682 40.37 29.80 30.84
C ARG A 682 38.95 29.55 31.33
N MET A 683 38.07 30.52 31.13
CA MET A 683 36.67 30.45 31.54
C MET A 683 35.79 30.20 30.31
N VAL A 684 34.68 29.48 30.49
CA VAL A 684 33.65 29.40 29.47
C VAL A 684 32.99 30.77 29.36
N LYS A 685 32.84 31.27 28.13
CA LYS A 685 32.10 32.50 27.80
C LYS A 685 30.67 32.19 27.38
N LEU A 686 30.48 31.05 26.71
CA LEU A 686 29.20 30.53 26.24
C LEU A 686 29.24 29.01 26.40
N GLU A 687 28.32 28.45 27.18
CA GLU A 687 28.17 27.00 27.36
C GLU A 687 27.55 26.38 26.08
N PRO A 688 27.70 25.06 25.85
CA PRO A 688 27.17 24.41 24.67
C PRO A 688 25.65 24.17 24.80
N GLU A 689 24.86 24.63 23.82
CA GLU A 689 23.40 24.47 23.81
C GLU A 689 22.92 23.78 22.53
N PHE A 690 21.70 23.21 22.58
CA PHE A 690 21.01 22.55 21.45
C PHE A 690 21.82 21.49 20.67
N GLY A 691 22.78 20.84 21.34
CA GLY A 691 23.63 19.79 20.76
C GLY A 691 24.97 20.27 20.19
N GLY A 692 25.36 21.54 20.43
CA GLY A 692 26.68 22.06 20.07
C GLY A 692 27.86 21.39 20.79
N VAL A 693 29.06 21.62 20.27
CA VAL A 693 30.30 20.95 20.69
C VAL A 693 30.68 21.33 22.13
N PRO A 694 30.90 20.35 23.03
CA PRO A 694 31.18 20.61 24.44
C PRO A 694 32.57 21.19 24.69
N CYS A 695 32.68 22.01 25.74
CA CYS A 695 33.90 22.75 26.07
C CYS A 695 35.14 21.85 26.31
N PRO A 696 36.23 21.98 25.50
CA PRO A 696 37.50 21.36 25.84
C PRO A 696 38.15 22.00 27.08
N GLU A 697 39.00 21.23 27.79
CA GLU A 697 39.50 21.54 29.15
C GLU A 697 39.80 23.02 29.44
N THR A 698 39.31 23.49 30.60
CA THR A 698 39.46 24.86 31.12
C THR A 698 40.75 25.09 31.93
N VAL A 699 41.54 24.03 32.19
CA VAL A 699 42.74 24.08 33.05
C VAL A 699 43.88 23.31 32.39
N GLN A 700 44.97 23.99 32.00
CA GLN A 700 46.13 23.34 31.38
C GLN A 700 47.33 23.31 32.33
N ARG A 701 48.08 22.20 32.34
CA ARG A 701 49.26 21.98 33.21
C ARG A 701 50.53 21.76 32.40
N LYS A 702 51.58 22.56 32.64
CA LYS A 702 52.89 22.46 31.98
C LYS A 702 53.98 22.10 32.99
N LYS A 703 54.82 21.13 32.64
CA LYS A 703 55.93 20.67 33.51
C LYS A 703 57.04 21.73 33.57
N CYS A 704 57.42 22.16 34.77
CA CYS A 704 58.51 23.10 35.01
C CYS A 704 59.68 22.43 35.74
N LYS A 705 60.90 22.93 35.50
CA LYS A 705 62.14 22.51 36.17
C LYS A 705 62.79 23.74 36.79
N ILE A 706 62.73 23.85 38.12
CA ILE A 706 63.50 24.85 38.88
C ILE A 706 64.78 24.20 39.43
N ARG A 707 65.73 25.03 39.89
CA ARG A 707 67.05 24.64 40.43
C ARG A 707 66.96 23.39 41.33
N LYS A 708 67.98 22.53 41.27
CA LYS A 708 68.02 21.27 42.06
C LYS A 708 67.86 21.60 43.56
N CYS A 709 66.96 20.89 44.25
CA CYS A 709 66.80 21.04 45.69
C CYS A 709 68.11 20.66 46.40
N THR A 710 68.73 21.61 47.11
CA THR A 710 69.83 21.32 48.02
C THR A 710 69.30 20.56 49.22
N ARG A 711 69.92 19.42 49.56
CA ARG A 711 69.70 18.78 50.86
C ARG A 711 70.36 19.66 51.92
N GLY A 712 69.59 20.11 52.90
CA GLY A 712 70.09 20.99 53.96
C GLY A 712 71.21 20.33 54.79
N PRO A 713 72.18 21.10 55.30
CA PRO A 713 73.15 20.61 56.30
C PRO A 713 72.45 20.13 57.58
N ARG A 714 73.17 19.33 58.38
CA ARG A 714 72.69 18.83 59.69
C ARG A 714 72.67 19.94 60.74
N ALA A 715 71.92 19.70 61.82
CA ALA A 715 71.70 20.67 62.87
C ALA A 715 72.88 20.79 63.86
N SER A 716 73.49 21.97 63.92
CA SER A 716 74.25 22.49 65.05
C SER A 716 74.48 24.01 64.90
N ASP A 717 73.65 24.84 65.53
CA ASP A 717 74.07 25.83 66.55
C ASP A 717 72.98 26.86 66.91
N ARG A 718 73.23 27.68 67.95
CA ARG A 718 72.17 28.32 68.75
C ARG A 718 72.47 29.80 69.11
N LYS A 719 71.51 30.70 68.79
CA LYS A 719 71.28 32.11 69.25
C LYS A 719 71.65 33.26 68.28
N LYS A 720 70.88 34.36 68.45
CA LYS A 720 70.95 35.71 67.80
C LYS A 720 70.62 35.73 66.29
N ALA A 721 69.82 36.66 65.77
CA ALA A 721 68.85 37.63 66.34
C ALA A 721 67.63 37.64 65.37
N LYS A 722 66.36 37.85 65.75
CA LYS A 722 65.68 38.96 66.46
C LYS A 722 65.85 40.31 65.75
N GLN A 723 64.70 40.94 65.41
CA GLN A 723 64.54 42.08 64.49
C GLN A 723 64.87 41.69 63.02
N ASP A 724 64.18 42.21 62.01
CA ASP A 724 63.33 43.40 62.00
C ASP A 724 61.80 43.17 61.86
N ALA A 725 61.01 44.25 61.95
CA ALA A 725 59.55 44.20 61.89
C ALA A 725 58.90 45.44 61.23
N THR A 726 57.71 45.24 60.65
CA THR A 726 56.69 46.28 60.34
C THR A 726 56.99 47.29 59.23
N GLU A 727 56.56 46.97 58.01
CA GLU A 727 55.88 47.86 57.03
C GLU A 727 55.39 46.95 55.88
N ARG A 728 54.19 47.02 55.28
CA ARG A 728 53.09 48.01 55.28
C ARG A 728 51.74 47.32 55.58
N ARG A 729 50.68 48.10 55.87
CA ARG A 729 49.34 47.60 56.25
C ARG A 729 48.21 48.40 55.58
N ARG A 730 47.05 47.75 55.35
CA ARG A 730 45.84 48.23 54.60
C ARG A 730 46.05 48.15 53.07
N THR A 731 45.03 47.85 52.24
CA THR A 731 43.57 47.67 52.39
C THR A 731 43.12 46.22 52.08
N LYS A 732 42.16 45.58 52.79
CA LYS A 732 40.67 45.64 52.67
C LYS A 732 40.19 45.27 51.24
N ALA A 733 39.38 44.22 50.99
CA ALA A 733 38.73 43.17 51.80
C ALA A 733 38.86 41.81 51.04
N GLY A 734 38.41 40.62 51.45
CA GLY A 734 37.38 40.19 52.41
C GLY A 734 36.50 39.11 51.76
N ARG A 735 36.85 37.83 51.94
CA ARG A 735 36.02 36.68 51.54
C ARG A 735 36.11 35.65 52.67
N GLU A 736 34.98 35.24 53.23
CA GLU A 736 34.93 34.46 54.47
C GLU A 736 34.76 32.97 54.21
N SER A 737 35.45 32.13 54.97
CA SER A 737 35.20 30.69 55.05
C SER A 737 34.44 30.37 56.34
N ALA A 738 33.39 29.56 56.24
CA ALA A 738 32.67 29.02 57.40
C ALA A 738 33.55 28.01 58.17
N TRP A 739 33.22 27.81 59.45
CA TRP A 739 33.87 26.83 60.33
C TRP A 739 32.99 25.58 60.43
N THR A 740 33.64 24.42 60.56
CA THR A 740 32.98 23.12 60.76
C THR A 740 32.75 22.85 62.26
N ASP A 741 31.82 21.94 62.61
CA ASP A 741 31.41 21.74 64.02
C ASP A 741 32.56 21.17 64.91
N GLU A 742 33.67 20.70 64.33
CA GLU A 742 34.90 20.29 65.04
C GLU A 742 35.77 21.46 65.54
N ASP A 743 35.62 22.67 64.98
CA ASP A 743 36.49 23.82 65.27
C ASP A 743 36.09 24.62 66.54
N ILE A 744 35.05 24.20 67.28
CA ILE A 744 34.40 25.05 68.30
C ILE A 744 35.26 25.22 69.58
N PRO A 745 35.69 26.45 69.94
CA PRO A 745 36.46 26.67 71.16
C PRO A 745 35.62 26.50 72.43
N ALA A 746 36.15 25.76 73.41
CA ALA A 746 35.50 25.47 74.68
C ALA A 746 35.15 26.76 75.48
N GLY A 747 33.88 27.18 75.42
CA GLY A 747 33.36 28.35 76.12
C GLY A 747 32.23 29.10 75.40
N CYS A 748 32.06 28.90 74.09
CA CYS A 748 30.95 29.44 73.32
C CYS A 748 29.63 28.68 73.62
N LYS A 749 28.59 29.36 74.13
CA LYS A 749 27.23 28.78 74.28
C LYS A 749 26.39 28.99 73.01
N ILE A 750 25.86 27.91 72.45
CA ILE A 750 25.11 27.87 71.19
C ILE A 750 23.61 28.10 71.46
N GLY A 751 22.96 28.94 70.64
CA GLY A 751 21.50 29.13 70.64
C GLY A 751 20.78 28.27 69.59
N PRO A 752 19.44 28.29 69.56
CA PRO A 752 18.66 27.60 68.53
C PRO A 752 18.94 28.16 67.12
N TRP A 753 18.65 27.34 66.11
CA TRP A 753 18.66 27.73 64.71
C TRP A 753 17.54 28.72 64.38
N SER A 754 17.78 29.60 63.40
CA SER A 754 16.71 30.32 62.71
C SER A 754 15.81 29.36 61.92
N SER A 755 14.66 29.86 61.48
CA SER A 755 13.97 29.34 60.30
C SER A 755 14.91 29.31 59.08
N TRP A 756 14.59 28.44 58.12
CA TRP A 756 15.22 28.44 56.80
C TRP A 756 14.78 29.67 55.99
N THR A 757 15.67 30.19 55.14
CA THR A 757 15.29 31.13 54.07
C THR A 757 14.37 30.47 53.06
N ASP A 758 13.70 31.25 52.21
CA ASP A 758 13.08 30.72 51.00
C ASP A 758 14.11 30.03 50.08
N CYS A 759 13.63 29.14 49.21
CA CYS A 759 14.47 28.38 48.28
C CYS A 759 14.94 29.28 47.13
N THR A 760 16.24 29.29 46.82
CA THR A 760 16.82 30.17 45.78
C THR A 760 16.38 29.87 44.34
N LYS A 761 15.63 28.79 44.11
CA LYS A 761 14.95 28.49 42.84
C LYS A 761 13.57 27.88 43.13
N GLN A 762 12.61 28.06 42.23
CA GLN A 762 11.26 27.47 42.36
C GLN A 762 11.21 25.99 41.93
N CYS A 763 12.12 25.56 41.06
CA CYS A 763 12.30 24.18 40.59
C CYS A 763 13.78 23.97 40.17
N GLY A 764 14.17 22.74 39.81
CA GLY A 764 15.50 22.45 39.26
C GLY A 764 16.66 22.60 40.27
N GLY A 765 16.40 22.36 41.55
CA GLY A 765 17.40 22.36 42.62
C GLY A 765 17.86 23.77 43.03
N GLY A 766 17.25 24.30 44.08
CA GLY A 766 17.72 25.49 44.81
C GLY A 766 18.40 25.12 46.14
N VAL A 767 18.75 26.14 46.93
CA VAL A 767 19.35 26.01 48.27
C VAL A 767 18.59 26.90 49.26
N GLN A 768 18.43 26.43 50.50
CA GLN A 768 18.05 27.24 51.67
C GLN A 768 19.23 27.35 52.63
N GLU A 769 19.36 28.50 53.31
CA GLU A 769 20.32 28.74 54.39
C GLU A 769 19.58 28.92 55.73
N ARG A 770 20.21 28.56 56.84
CA ARG A 770 19.83 28.99 58.20
C ARG A 770 21.05 29.27 59.06
N VAL A 771 20.86 30.03 60.14
CA VAL A 771 21.95 30.46 61.03
C VAL A 771 21.61 30.28 62.50
N ARG A 772 22.56 29.80 63.32
CA ARG A 772 22.45 29.77 64.79
C ARG A 772 23.42 30.77 65.42
N HIS A 773 22.86 31.63 66.28
CA HIS A 773 23.63 32.66 66.98
C HIS A 773 24.25 32.10 68.26
N VAL A 774 25.50 32.48 68.51
CA VAL A 774 26.32 31.97 69.62
C VAL A 774 26.56 33.11 70.62
N ARG A 775 26.22 32.93 71.89
CA ARG A 775 26.14 34.01 72.89
C ARG A 775 27.09 33.82 74.08
N LYS A 776 28.29 34.41 74.00
CA LYS A 776 29.06 34.94 75.15
C LYS A 776 30.08 35.99 74.66
N LYS A 777 30.64 36.81 75.57
CA LYS A 777 31.63 37.85 75.23
C LYS A 777 32.95 37.23 74.73
N GLY A 778 33.12 37.18 73.41
CA GLY A 778 34.30 36.66 72.71
C GLY A 778 34.04 36.58 71.20
N LYS A 779 35.06 36.26 70.39
CA LYS A 779 34.92 36.15 68.91
C LYS A 779 34.29 34.83 68.45
N CYS A 780 33.17 34.40 69.05
CA CYS A 780 32.36 33.32 68.48
C CYS A 780 31.69 33.85 67.19
N ARG A 781 31.92 33.21 66.03
CA ARG A 781 31.20 33.53 64.77
C ARG A 781 29.83 32.79 64.75
N PRO A 782 28.82 33.30 64.03
CA PRO A 782 27.57 32.55 63.81
C PRO A 782 27.85 31.33 62.93
N ILE A 783 27.22 30.20 63.27
CA ILE A 783 27.31 28.96 62.47
C ILE A 783 26.20 28.99 61.42
N ARG A 784 26.53 28.60 60.18
CA ARG A 784 25.62 28.54 59.04
C ARG A 784 25.40 27.07 58.63
N GLU A 785 24.21 26.77 58.13
CA GLU A 785 23.86 25.45 57.59
C GLU A 785 23.03 25.65 56.31
N ASN A 786 23.31 24.84 55.29
CA ASN A 786 22.73 24.96 53.96
C ASN A 786 22.14 23.60 53.56
N ARG A 787 20.94 23.60 52.94
CA ARG A 787 20.31 22.38 52.40
C ARG A 787 19.77 22.61 51.00
N MET A 788 19.66 21.53 50.23
CA MET A 788 18.97 21.53 48.94
C MET A 788 17.44 21.61 49.11
N CYS A 789 16.77 22.14 48.10
CA CYS A 789 15.31 22.32 48.04
C CYS A 789 14.84 22.33 46.59
N ASN A 790 13.54 22.07 46.36
CA ASN A 790 12.91 22.11 45.04
C ASN A 790 13.66 21.27 43.97
N GLU A 791 14.04 20.05 44.34
CA GLU A 791 14.79 19.09 43.51
C GLU A 791 13.96 18.46 42.38
N GLN A 792 12.65 18.72 42.32
CA GLN A 792 11.83 18.36 41.17
C GLN A 792 12.24 19.21 39.95
N PRO A 793 12.19 18.65 38.73
CA PRO A 793 12.55 19.38 37.52
C PRO A 793 11.64 20.59 37.29
N CYS A 794 12.19 21.60 36.63
CA CYS A 794 11.41 22.52 35.82
C CYS A 794 11.06 21.84 34.49
#